data_AF-A0A7J2M873-F1
#
_entry.id   AF-A0A7J2M873-F1
#
_cell.length_a   1.000
_cell.length_b   1.000
_cell.length_c   1.000
_cell.angle_alpha   90.00
_cell.angle_beta   90.00
_cell.angle_gamma   90.00
#
_symmetry.space_group_name_H-M   'P 1'
#
loop_
_entity.id
_entity.type
_entity.pdbx_description
1 polymer ?
#
loop_
_entity_poly.entity_id
_entity_poly.type
_entity_poly.pdbx_seq_one_letter_code
_entity_poly.pdbx_strand_id
1 'polypeptide(L)'
;MKAKTFVVIGVALLLLPVMMNESKFTHRASMHPAGVLEREGATAVIASKENPFYALMATPVALYYDTEMRVKPLLVEDIDNPSTAVQRFKEFYGLSGAIVLEGEDVVNASVDLATQIWTHSPEAIIVKNDFEGYSLGVALSPLASYRGIPILVANNLSEILPTLALLGVQKTYVCGDMEGYGDVVAFDTAEEIREFMIDVVNHRFGRVNYIVMTNPLDTRKPRVLDSVTYHFQNTISSVAILPAQSMYVSLQALIGGPITGTHEFDIPDYQYARVKVDLVNLDSENVKELGDGIFFMVVSPEGTTYAYTATGAGIPVVDGSGDIVEDRVHYEFIVCNEPGTYTANVIGRWFADVKGSYDLTITVEEIDTPVDPLMENLSSLAGYLAAYRQGIVFSSTEFAYAGGEGMSQPGDNPDLRAECNAHVMDIHAELNELLTDMADLPNDLHAVWEHYREHPVYIGILADPTMIPMYYYKNPDDGYIMGWGVPGDFMYANVDPDPEDTENDTYTYYPTEENAVGRITGYDAEECSALLARTFFYDEVIDDLGEWKQNATVQTGCGLEFQWIPVITGIANMLHEGRGEPTKWPSGESFLINLRLCNDLERNWYTVKRTHLVASQREGFEDLRQYGRRYLPFPRFYERLSGDNVKGGEYQQESSIIFTFNHGFYYLYESGDILLDARGFPPFTTISRFYPMGSGLSSKGTYDVRNVHNMEFGPSVVYIESCIVGRTDGLQPENCLSQAYLHAGVNAFVAASRVTADPGYLEPGLIFDGFGAWGFINATRNLRRNGEYPNPHFGAVIAEDFILDIIENDTTTGMALRNAKNVYLQKDANSTFLWTPPLISTGFPPVDTMIYESISPHFEYGKYLDKKYHCLHEFNLYGDPAFNPWNPS
;
A
#
# COMPACT_ATOMS: atom_id res chain seq x y z
N MET A 1 13.95 -47.70 57.94
CA MET A 1 13.07 -47.97 59.10
C MET A 1 11.68 -48.31 58.54
N LYS A 2 11.14 -49.52 58.74
CA LYS A 2 10.15 -49.89 59.79
C LYS A 2 8.87 -49.01 59.74
N ALA A 3 7.63 -49.53 59.63
CA ALA A 3 7.18 -50.93 59.50
C ALA A 3 5.68 -51.06 59.12
N LYS A 4 5.35 -52.07 58.26
CA LYS A 4 4.23 -53.08 58.34
C LYS A 4 2.75 -52.60 58.49
N THR A 5 1.72 -53.25 57.91
CA THR A 5 1.21 -54.64 58.20
C THR A 5 0.03 -54.98 57.24
N PHE A 6 0.16 -55.90 56.28
CA PHE A 6 -0.48 -57.26 56.15
C PHE A 6 -2.00 -57.46 55.87
N VAL A 7 -2.30 -58.56 55.13
CA VAL A 7 -3.51 -59.47 55.16
C VAL A 7 -4.77 -59.04 54.35
N VAL A 8 -5.47 -59.86 53.53
CA VAL A 8 -5.21 -61.22 52.94
C VAL A 8 -6.21 -61.62 51.79
N ILE A 9 -5.76 -62.45 50.83
CA ILE A 9 -6.45 -63.43 49.91
C ILE A 9 -7.93 -63.23 49.46
N GLY A 10 -8.12 -62.92 48.16
CA GLY A 10 -8.60 -63.85 47.10
C GLY A 10 -10.02 -64.46 47.09
N VAL A 11 -10.80 -64.16 46.03
CA VAL A 11 -11.94 -64.96 45.51
C VAL A 11 -11.97 -64.94 43.97
N ALA A 12 -12.22 -66.12 43.38
CA ALA A 12 -12.74 -66.37 42.01
C ALA A 12 -11.98 -65.84 40.77
N LEU A 13 -10.80 -66.42 40.52
CA LEU A 13 -10.52 -66.98 39.19
C LEU A 13 -11.13 -68.40 39.15
N LEU A 14 -12.43 -68.51 38.87
CA LEU A 14 -13.12 -69.80 38.69
C LEU A 14 -14.46 -69.58 37.99
N LEU A 15 -14.47 -69.81 36.66
CA LEU A 15 -15.57 -70.33 35.81
C LEU A 15 -15.35 -69.91 34.34
N LEU A 16 -14.46 -70.64 33.65
CA LEU A 16 -14.66 -70.88 32.22
C LEU A 16 -15.80 -71.89 32.05
N PRO A 17 -16.54 -71.81 30.93
CA PRO A 17 -16.67 -73.01 30.10
C PRO A 17 -16.05 -72.84 28.71
N VAL A 18 -15.58 -73.95 28.16
CA VAL A 18 -14.96 -74.06 26.84
C VAL A 18 -15.88 -74.88 25.93
N MET A 19 -16.13 -74.46 24.69
CA MET A 19 -15.86 -75.25 23.46
C MET A 19 -16.63 -74.83 22.17
N MET A 20 -15.85 -74.82 21.07
CA MET A 20 -16.19 -75.22 19.70
C MET A 20 -17.16 -74.39 18.83
N ASN A 21 -16.55 -73.55 17.99
CA ASN A 21 -16.60 -73.58 16.51
C ASN A 21 -17.94 -73.79 15.77
N GLU A 22 -18.46 -72.74 15.12
CA GLU A 22 -18.90 -72.80 13.72
C GLU A 22 -18.94 -71.41 13.07
N SER A 23 -18.85 -71.34 11.74
CA SER A 23 -18.58 -70.13 10.96
C SER A 23 -19.79 -69.21 10.74
N LYS A 24 -19.56 -67.88 10.74
CA LYS A 24 -20.20 -66.94 9.79
C LYS A 24 -19.44 -65.62 9.66
N PHE A 25 -19.31 -65.15 8.42
CA PHE A 25 -18.77 -63.83 8.04
C PHE A 25 -19.59 -62.69 8.67
N THR A 26 -18.91 -61.70 9.24
CA THR A 26 -19.31 -60.29 9.25
C THR A 26 -18.07 -59.41 9.43
N HIS A 27 -17.96 -58.33 8.64
CA HIS A 27 -16.90 -57.33 8.82
C HIS A 27 -17.04 -56.67 10.20
N ARG A 28 -15.97 -56.68 10.99
CA ARG A 28 -15.78 -55.69 12.06
C ARG A 28 -15.06 -54.50 11.46
N ALA A 29 -15.82 -53.47 11.11
CA ALA A 29 -15.27 -52.12 11.09
C ALA A 29 -14.83 -51.76 12.52
N SER A 30 -13.72 -51.05 12.64
CA SER A 30 -13.38 -50.33 13.87
C SER A 30 -14.48 -49.29 14.09
N MET A 31 -15.25 -49.39 15.18
CA MET A 31 -16.11 -48.28 15.59
C MET A 31 -15.24 -47.31 16.37
N HIS A 32 -14.76 -46.27 15.69
CA HIS A 32 -14.12 -45.11 16.35
C HIS A 32 -15.14 -44.44 17.28
N PRO A 33 -14.71 -43.79 18.38
CA PRO A 33 -15.62 -43.05 19.24
C PRO A 33 -16.23 -41.89 18.44
N ALA A 34 -17.56 -41.81 18.39
CA ALA A 34 -18.24 -40.73 17.68
C ALA A 34 -17.87 -39.35 18.29
N GLY A 35 -17.45 -38.41 17.44
CA GLY A 35 -17.21 -37.01 17.81
C GLY A 35 -15.76 -36.60 18.06
N VAL A 36 -14.76 -37.41 17.69
CA VAL A 36 -13.33 -37.05 17.82
C VAL A 36 -12.74 -36.73 16.45
N LEU A 37 -12.48 -35.46 16.15
CA LEU A 37 -11.79 -35.02 14.93
C LEU A 37 -10.43 -35.73 14.78
N GLU A 38 -10.18 -36.36 13.63
CA GLU A 38 -8.91 -36.99 13.27
C GLU A 38 -8.44 -36.43 11.91
N ARG A 39 -7.30 -35.72 11.91
CA ARG A 39 -6.71 -35.09 10.72
C ARG A 39 -5.18 -35.05 10.79
N GLU A 40 -4.56 -34.87 9.62
CA GLU A 40 -3.15 -34.51 9.49
C GLU A 40 -2.87 -33.07 9.99
N GLY A 41 -1.58 -32.80 10.26
CA GLY A 41 -1.11 -31.50 10.74
C GLY A 41 -1.22 -30.37 9.72
N ALA A 42 -0.90 -29.16 10.16
CA ALA A 42 -0.90 -27.98 9.29
C ALA A 42 0.14 -28.17 8.19
N THR A 43 -0.30 -28.03 6.94
CA THR A 43 0.47 -28.37 5.75
C THR A 43 0.51 -27.15 4.84
N ALA A 44 1.68 -26.82 4.29
CA ALA A 44 1.78 -25.69 3.37
C ALA A 44 0.98 -25.97 2.09
N VAL A 45 0.32 -24.94 1.55
CA VAL A 45 -0.48 -25.06 0.32
C VAL A 45 -0.13 -23.93 -0.65
N ILE A 46 -0.04 -24.30 -1.92
CA ILE A 46 0.05 -23.39 -3.06
C ILE A 46 -1.27 -23.55 -3.83
N ALA A 47 -2.09 -22.51 -3.85
CA ALA A 47 -3.35 -22.45 -4.56
C ALA A 47 -3.17 -21.67 -5.87
N SER A 48 -3.59 -22.25 -7.00
CA SER A 48 -3.59 -21.51 -8.27
C SER A 48 -4.54 -20.30 -8.20
N LYS A 49 -4.06 -19.14 -8.67
CA LYS A 49 -4.84 -17.89 -8.70
C LYS A 49 -6.06 -17.93 -9.61
N GLU A 50 -6.11 -18.89 -10.53
CA GLU A 50 -7.20 -19.11 -11.50
C GLU A 50 -8.57 -19.37 -10.85
N ASN A 51 -8.62 -19.76 -9.58
CA ASN A 51 -9.89 -19.95 -8.88
C ASN A 51 -9.82 -19.58 -7.38
N PRO A 52 -10.59 -18.58 -6.92
CA PRO A 52 -10.51 -18.09 -5.54
C PRO A 52 -11.02 -19.10 -4.50
N PHE A 53 -11.79 -20.12 -4.90
CA PHE A 53 -12.17 -21.20 -3.99
C PHE A 53 -10.98 -22.04 -3.51
N TYR A 54 -9.85 -22.06 -4.25
CA TYR A 54 -8.68 -22.85 -3.88
C TYR A 54 -8.05 -22.35 -2.57
N ALA A 55 -7.82 -21.04 -2.44
CA ALA A 55 -7.34 -20.44 -1.19
C ALA A 55 -8.37 -20.60 -0.04
N LEU A 56 -9.67 -20.46 -0.36
CA LEU A 56 -10.75 -20.62 0.59
C LEU A 56 -10.75 -22.01 1.25
N MET A 57 -10.68 -23.08 0.46
CA MET A 57 -10.65 -24.46 1.01
C MET A 57 -9.28 -24.88 1.57
N ALA A 58 -8.19 -24.26 1.10
CA ALA A 58 -6.84 -24.48 1.63
C ALA A 58 -6.63 -23.83 3.01
N THR A 59 -7.39 -22.77 3.34
CA THR A 59 -7.34 -22.06 4.62
C THR A 59 -7.33 -23.01 5.85
N PRO A 60 -8.29 -23.94 6.04
CA PRO A 60 -8.25 -24.91 7.15
C PRO A 60 -7.16 -25.99 7.06
N VAL A 61 -6.50 -26.16 5.92
CA VAL A 61 -5.37 -27.10 5.73
C VAL A 61 -4.06 -26.46 6.16
N ALA A 62 -3.85 -25.21 5.73
CA ALA A 62 -2.71 -24.38 6.09
C ALA A 62 -2.76 -23.91 7.55
N LEU A 63 -3.96 -23.59 8.08
CA LEU A 63 -4.14 -23.06 9.43
C LEU A 63 -5.33 -23.71 10.13
N TYR A 64 -5.11 -24.29 11.31
CA TYR A 64 -6.20 -24.73 12.17
C TYR A 64 -5.84 -24.65 13.66
N TYR A 65 -6.83 -24.85 14.52
CA TYR A 65 -6.65 -24.88 15.96
C TYR A 65 -6.95 -26.26 16.55
N ASP A 66 -6.02 -26.80 17.33
CA ASP A 66 -6.29 -27.89 18.27
C ASP A 66 -6.69 -27.30 19.64
N THR A 67 -5.75 -27.26 20.58
CA THR A 67 -5.71 -26.34 21.73
C THR A 67 -4.92 -25.07 21.43
N GLU A 68 -3.97 -25.14 20.48
CA GLU A 68 -3.10 -24.05 20.04
C GLU A 68 -3.30 -23.80 18.54
N MET A 69 -2.81 -22.68 18.02
CA MET A 69 -2.73 -22.44 16.58
C MET A 69 -1.67 -23.36 15.95
N ARG A 70 -2.02 -24.02 14.85
CA ARG A 70 -1.11 -24.73 13.95
C ARG A 70 -1.18 -24.03 12.61
N VAL A 71 -0.05 -23.55 12.11
CA VAL A 71 0.01 -22.76 10.87
C VAL A 71 1.18 -23.18 9.99
N LYS A 72 0.93 -23.18 8.68
CA LYS A 72 1.91 -23.23 7.59
C LYS A 72 1.51 -22.25 6.48
N PRO A 73 2.44 -21.88 5.57
CA PRO A 73 2.14 -20.92 4.51
C PRO A 73 1.01 -21.39 3.59
N LEU A 74 0.07 -20.49 3.35
CA LEU A 74 -0.85 -20.53 2.23
C LEU A 74 -0.40 -19.46 1.23
N LEU A 75 -0.05 -19.88 0.01
CA LEU A 75 0.23 -18.99 -1.10
C LEU A 75 -0.85 -19.12 -2.17
N VAL A 76 -1.15 -18.01 -2.82
CA VAL A 76 -1.87 -17.93 -4.09
C VAL A 76 -0.83 -17.63 -5.17
N GLU A 77 -0.93 -18.26 -6.34
CA GLU A 77 0.17 -18.27 -7.31
C GLU A 77 -0.31 -18.46 -8.76
N ASP A 78 0.33 -17.75 -9.70
CA ASP A 78 0.34 -18.14 -11.12
C ASP A 78 1.33 -19.31 -11.25
N ILE A 79 0.83 -20.53 -11.44
CA ILE A 79 1.69 -21.73 -11.43
C ILE A 79 2.64 -21.78 -12.64
N ASP A 80 2.25 -21.17 -13.77
CA ASP A 80 3.06 -21.11 -14.99
C ASP A 80 4.08 -19.94 -14.94
N ASN A 81 3.72 -18.81 -14.31
CA ASN A 81 4.56 -17.60 -14.23
C ASN A 81 4.44 -16.87 -12.87
N PRO A 82 4.96 -17.46 -11.77
CA PRO A 82 4.73 -16.94 -10.42
C PRO A 82 5.41 -15.59 -10.17
N SER A 83 4.75 -14.70 -9.42
CA SER A 83 5.33 -13.40 -9.02
C SER A 83 6.66 -13.57 -8.27
N THR A 84 7.60 -12.67 -8.52
CA THR A 84 8.91 -12.62 -7.83
C THR A 84 8.74 -12.50 -6.32
N ALA A 85 7.65 -11.89 -5.83
CA ALA A 85 7.33 -11.83 -4.41
C ALA A 85 7.08 -13.22 -3.81
N VAL A 86 6.33 -14.08 -4.51
CA VAL A 86 6.11 -15.49 -4.14
C VAL A 86 7.40 -16.29 -4.25
N GLN A 87 8.17 -16.13 -5.33
CA GLN A 87 9.46 -16.81 -5.51
C GLN A 87 10.44 -16.47 -4.37
N ARG A 88 10.58 -15.19 -4.01
CA ARG A 88 11.44 -14.72 -2.92
C ARG A 88 11.04 -15.31 -1.56
N PHE A 89 9.75 -15.40 -1.25
CA PHE A 89 9.29 -16.06 -0.03
C PHE A 89 9.62 -17.57 -0.02
N LYS A 90 9.47 -18.26 -1.16
CA LYS A 90 9.84 -19.68 -1.30
C LYS A 90 11.33 -19.93 -1.08
N GLU A 91 12.19 -18.99 -1.49
CA GLU A 91 13.64 -19.05 -1.29
C GLU A 91 14.03 -18.90 0.18
N PHE A 92 13.39 -17.98 0.92
CA PHE A 92 13.64 -17.82 2.36
C PHE A 92 13.07 -18.98 3.20
N TYR A 93 11.81 -19.34 2.99
CA TYR A 93 11.10 -20.28 3.89
C TYR A 93 11.27 -21.76 3.51
N GLY A 94 11.34 -22.06 2.20
CA GLY A 94 11.42 -23.42 1.67
C GLY A 94 10.09 -24.20 1.73
N LEU A 95 9.45 -24.41 0.57
CA LEU A 95 8.15 -25.11 0.46
C LEU A 95 8.23 -26.52 -0.14
N SER A 96 9.31 -27.25 0.11
CA SER A 96 9.46 -28.64 -0.37
C SER A 96 8.45 -29.58 0.29
N GLY A 97 7.38 -29.93 -0.44
CA GLY A 97 6.29 -30.78 0.05
C GLY A 97 4.98 -30.04 0.36
N ALA A 98 4.83 -28.79 -0.08
CA ALA A 98 3.52 -28.15 -0.12
C ALA A 98 2.54 -28.92 -1.02
N ILE A 99 1.25 -28.89 -0.68
CA ILE A 99 0.17 -29.34 -1.56
C ILE A 99 -0.04 -28.26 -2.63
N VAL A 100 -0.18 -28.65 -3.89
CA VAL A 100 -0.48 -27.73 -5.00
C VAL A 100 -1.90 -28.01 -5.47
N LEU A 101 -2.73 -26.96 -5.54
CA LEU A 101 -4.11 -27.00 -6.03
C LEU A 101 -4.18 -26.25 -7.36
N GLU A 102 -4.26 -26.99 -8.46
CA GLU A 102 -4.15 -26.47 -9.82
C GLU A 102 -4.95 -27.34 -10.81
N GLY A 103 -5.60 -26.72 -11.81
CA GLY A 103 -6.07 -27.40 -13.03
C GLY A 103 -7.20 -28.44 -12.89
N GLU A 104 -7.60 -28.78 -11.67
CA GLU A 104 -8.70 -29.68 -11.37
C GLU A 104 -10.06 -28.95 -11.42
N ASP A 105 -11.14 -29.72 -11.36
CA ASP A 105 -12.46 -29.16 -11.09
C ASP A 105 -12.60 -28.92 -9.57
N VAL A 106 -13.10 -27.75 -9.18
CA VAL A 106 -13.11 -27.28 -7.78
C VAL A 106 -13.81 -28.25 -6.83
N VAL A 107 -14.85 -28.95 -7.30
CA VAL A 107 -15.57 -29.95 -6.48
C VAL A 107 -14.66 -31.14 -6.18
N ASN A 108 -13.98 -31.67 -7.21
CA ASN A 108 -13.02 -32.77 -7.04
C ASN A 108 -11.83 -32.35 -6.18
N ALA A 109 -11.23 -31.18 -6.43
CA ALA A 109 -10.12 -30.66 -5.63
C ALA A 109 -10.49 -30.56 -4.15
N SER A 110 -11.72 -30.13 -3.82
CA SER A 110 -12.19 -30.07 -2.42
C SER A 110 -12.40 -31.46 -1.80
N VAL A 111 -12.86 -32.43 -2.58
CA VAL A 111 -13.03 -33.82 -2.13
C VAL A 111 -11.70 -34.51 -1.90
N ASP A 112 -10.74 -34.34 -2.81
CA ASP A 112 -9.42 -34.98 -2.72
C ASP A 112 -8.61 -34.35 -1.58
N LEU A 113 -8.64 -33.02 -1.42
CA LEU A 113 -8.05 -32.32 -0.27
C LEU A 113 -8.69 -32.77 1.06
N ALA A 114 -10.03 -32.89 1.10
CA ALA A 114 -10.74 -33.34 2.30
C ALA A 114 -10.41 -34.78 2.69
N THR A 115 -10.27 -35.69 1.72
CA THR A 115 -9.93 -37.10 1.97
C THR A 115 -8.44 -37.36 2.18
N GLN A 116 -7.58 -36.46 1.72
CA GLN A 116 -6.14 -36.48 2.01
C GLN A 116 -5.83 -36.05 3.45
N ILE A 117 -6.48 -34.99 3.94
CA ILE A 117 -6.14 -34.37 5.23
C ILE A 117 -6.96 -34.90 6.40
N TRP A 118 -8.23 -35.30 6.21
CA TRP A 118 -9.08 -35.78 7.31
C TRP A 118 -9.34 -37.29 7.21
N THR A 119 -9.16 -38.02 8.32
CA THR A 119 -9.62 -39.42 8.43
C THR A 119 -10.98 -39.51 9.12
N HIS A 120 -11.33 -38.54 9.98
CA HIS A 120 -12.67 -38.36 10.52
C HIS A 120 -12.93 -36.88 10.83
N SER A 121 -14.08 -36.36 10.39
CA SER A 121 -14.56 -35.04 10.80
C SER A 121 -16.04 -35.09 11.14
N PRO A 122 -16.46 -34.75 12.38
CA PRO A 122 -17.87 -34.78 12.77
C PRO A 122 -18.66 -33.57 12.22
N GLU A 123 -17.98 -32.50 11.80
CA GLU A 123 -18.59 -31.33 11.16
C GLU A 123 -17.87 -31.03 9.83
N ALA A 124 -18.55 -30.34 8.91
CA ALA A 124 -17.96 -29.81 7.67
C ALA A 124 -18.65 -28.49 7.27
N ILE A 125 -17.98 -27.67 6.48
CA ILE A 125 -18.62 -26.56 5.75
C ILE A 125 -18.87 -27.03 4.32
N ILE A 126 -20.06 -26.73 3.79
CA ILE A 126 -20.39 -26.92 2.39
C ILE A 126 -20.62 -25.54 1.76
N VAL A 127 -19.91 -25.25 0.68
CA VAL A 127 -20.03 -24.00 -0.07
C VAL A 127 -20.54 -24.30 -1.47
N LYS A 128 -21.57 -23.58 -1.90
CA LYS A 128 -22.10 -23.68 -3.26
C LYS A 128 -21.08 -23.17 -4.27
N ASN A 129 -20.89 -23.89 -5.37
CA ASN A 129 -19.93 -23.56 -6.44
C ASN A 129 -20.46 -22.43 -7.35
N ASP A 130 -20.80 -21.29 -6.76
CA ASP A 130 -21.14 -20.05 -7.44
C ASP A 130 -20.76 -18.83 -6.59
N PHE A 131 -21.04 -17.63 -7.09
CA PHE A 131 -20.65 -16.39 -6.41
C PHE A 131 -21.38 -16.14 -5.09
N GLU A 132 -22.63 -16.60 -4.96
CA GLU A 132 -23.42 -16.49 -3.72
C GLU A 132 -22.79 -17.37 -2.64
N GLY A 133 -22.49 -18.63 -2.99
CA GLY A 133 -21.72 -19.54 -2.15
C GLY A 133 -20.35 -18.98 -1.80
N TYR A 134 -19.59 -18.47 -2.77
CA TYR A 134 -18.28 -17.86 -2.54
C TYR A 134 -18.36 -16.71 -1.53
N SER A 135 -19.25 -15.74 -1.75
CA SER A 135 -19.43 -14.55 -0.89
C SER A 135 -19.70 -14.92 0.57
N LEU A 136 -20.65 -15.84 0.80
CA LEU A 136 -20.96 -16.36 2.14
C LEU A 136 -19.81 -17.25 2.69
N GLY A 137 -19.13 -17.99 1.82
CA GLY A 137 -17.99 -18.84 2.14
C GLY A 137 -16.79 -18.05 2.65
N VAL A 138 -16.50 -16.89 2.06
CA VAL A 138 -15.47 -15.93 2.51
C VAL A 138 -15.72 -15.54 3.96
N ALA A 139 -16.94 -15.09 4.30
CA ALA A 139 -17.32 -14.72 5.66
C ALA A 139 -17.19 -15.87 6.67
N LEU A 140 -17.63 -17.08 6.31
CA LEU A 140 -17.67 -18.23 7.23
C LEU A 140 -16.33 -18.99 7.33
N SER A 141 -15.43 -18.86 6.36
CA SER A 141 -14.21 -19.66 6.26
C SER A 141 -13.31 -19.71 7.51
N PRO A 142 -13.18 -18.68 8.38
CA PRO A 142 -12.40 -18.80 9.62
C PRO A 142 -12.94 -19.90 10.56
N LEU A 143 -14.24 -20.21 10.51
CA LEU A 143 -14.86 -21.29 11.27
C LEU A 143 -14.19 -22.64 10.98
N ALA A 144 -13.80 -22.87 9.73
CA ALA A 144 -13.16 -24.11 9.31
C ALA A 144 -11.83 -24.29 10.03
N SER A 145 -11.02 -23.24 10.10
CA SER A 145 -9.75 -23.21 10.85
C SER A 145 -9.98 -23.33 12.35
N TYR A 146 -10.96 -22.61 12.91
CA TYR A 146 -11.26 -22.63 14.34
C TYR A 146 -11.78 -23.98 14.83
N ARG A 147 -12.51 -24.73 13.99
CA ARG A 147 -12.96 -26.10 14.33
C ARG A 147 -12.04 -27.19 13.79
N GLY A 148 -11.10 -26.85 12.92
CA GLY A 148 -10.21 -27.77 12.22
C GLY A 148 -10.90 -28.68 11.20
N ILE A 149 -12.01 -28.24 10.62
CA ILE A 149 -12.94 -29.03 9.77
C ILE A 149 -12.75 -28.71 8.27
N PRO A 150 -13.13 -29.61 7.34
CA PRO A 150 -13.00 -29.36 5.92
C PRO A 150 -14.04 -28.38 5.38
N ILE A 151 -13.67 -27.66 4.32
CA ILE A 151 -14.56 -26.93 3.42
C ILE A 151 -14.70 -27.80 2.16
N LEU A 152 -15.93 -28.12 1.78
CA LEU A 152 -16.28 -28.84 0.55
C LEU A 152 -17.04 -27.90 -0.38
N VAL A 153 -16.59 -27.79 -1.63
CA VAL A 153 -17.25 -26.98 -2.66
C VAL A 153 -18.07 -27.92 -3.53
N ALA A 154 -19.32 -27.58 -3.83
CA ALA A 154 -20.21 -28.44 -4.61
C ALA A 154 -21.25 -27.66 -5.43
N ASN A 155 -21.67 -28.21 -6.57
CA ASN A 155 -22.86 -27.73 -7.28
C ASN A 155 -24.14 -28.30 -6.65
N ASN A 156 -24.04 -29.50 -6.04
CA ASN A 156 -25.12 -30.14 -5.32
C ASN A 156 -24.61 -31.20 -4.33
N LEU A 157 -25.40 -31.49 -3.29
CA LEU A 157 -25.04 -32.44 -2.23
C LEU A 157 -24.61 -33.83 -2.74
N SER A 158 -25.15 -34.31 -3.87
CA SER A 158 -24.89 -35.69 -4.32
C SER A 158 -23.44 -35.93 -4.77
N GLU A 159 -22.72 -34.87 -5.16
CA GLU A 159 -21.31 -34.90 -5.55
C GLU A 159 -20.40 -35.22 -4.35
N ILE A 160 -20.71 -34.62 -3.18
CA ILE A 160 -19.89 -34.70 -1.96
C ILE A 160 -20.44 -35.66 -0.90
N LEU A 161 -21.67 -36.16 -1.06
CA LEU A 161 -22.32 -37.10 -0.14
C LEU A 161 -21.46 -38.35 0.20
N PRO A 162 -20.71 -38.97 -0.74
CA PRO A 162 -19.81 -40.08 -0.41
C PRO A 162 -18.69 -39.66 0.55
N THR A 163 -18.16 -38.45 0.36
CA THR A 163 -17.06 -37.88 1.16
C THR A 163 -17.54 -37.52 2.57
N LEU A 164 -18.69 -36.85 2.69
CA LEU A 164 -19.33 -36.54 3.97
C LEU A 164 -19.59 -37.83 4.79
N ALA A 165 -20.08 -38.88 4.13
CA ALA A 165 -20.33 -40.18 4.75
C ALA A 165 -19.03 -40.94 5.12
N LEU A 166 -17.98 -40.80 4.30
CA LEU A 166 -16.65 -41.40 4.56
C LEU A 166 -15.98 -40.77 5.78
N LEU A 167 -15.97 -39.43 5.85
CA LEU A 167 -15.43 -38.67 6.98
C LEU A 167 -16.28 -38.81 8.25
N GLY A 168 -17.51 -39.32 8.15
CA GLY A 168 -18.40 -39.53 9.29
C GLY A 168 -19.02 -38.24 9.83
N VAL A 169 -19.26 -37.27 8.93
CA VAL A 169 -19.89 -35.97 9.23
C VAL A 169 -21.28 -36.19 9.83
N GLN A 170 -21.62 -35.39 10.83
CA GLN A 170 -22.92 -35.41 11.52
C GLN A 170 -23.61 -34.05 11.48
N LYS A 171 -22.85 -32.96 11.27
CA LYS A 171 -23.35 -31.59 11.15
C LYS A 171 -22.71 -30.87 9.95
N THR A 172 -23.48 -30.08 9.21
CA THR A 172 -22.94 -29.22 8.15
C THR A 172 -23.36 -27.77 8.31
N TYR A 173 -22.42 -26.86 8.08
CA TYR A 173 -22.70 -25.45 7.83
C TYR A 173 -22.80 -25.25 6.32
N VAL A 174 -23.80 -24.53 5.82
CA VAL A 174 -24.07 -24.40 4.37
C VAL A 174 -24.08 -22.92 3.97
N CYS A 175 -23.30 -22.59 2.95
CA CYS A 175 -23.20 -21.26 2.33
C CYS A 175 -23.85 -21.29 0.93
N GLY A 176 -24.95 -20.55 0.77
CA GLY A 176 -25.75 -20.46 -0.47
C GLY A 176 -26.84 -21.54 -0.59
N ASP A 177 -27.79 -21.34 -1.51
CA ASP A 177 -28.95 -22.22 -1.73
C ASP A 177 -28.57 -23.65 -2.15
N MET A 178 -28.41 -24.55 -1.17
CA MET A 178 -28.06 -25.96 -1.37
C MET A 178 -28.51 -26.85 -0.18
N GLU A 179 -28.78 -28.14 -0.43
CA GLU A 179 -29.08 -29.12 0.62
C GLU A 179 -27.84 -29.46 1.48
N GLY A 180 -27.99 -29.43 2.82
CA GLY A 180 -26.97 -29.88 3.78
C GLY A 180 -27.08 -31.36 4.18
N TYR A 181 -26.18 -31.82 5.07
CA TYR A 181 -26.10 -33.22 5.52
C TYR A 181 -26.06 -33.35 7.05
N GLY A 182 -26.92 -34.22 7.60
CA GLY A 182 -27.04 -34.41 9.05
C GLY A 182 -27.80 -33.26 9.71
N ASP A 183 -27.27 -32.75 10.82
CA ASP A 183 -27.75 -31.52 11.44
C ASP A 183 -27.27 -30.31 10.63
N VAL A 184 -28.19 -29.51 10.06
CA VAL A 184 -27.85 -28.42 9.15
C VAL A 184 -27.97 -27.06 9.83
N VAL A 185 -26.95 -26.21 9.63
CA VAL A 185 -27.02 -24.77 9.85
C VAL A 185 -26.77 -24.12 8.48
N ALA A 186 -27.83 -23.60 7.86
CA ALA A 186 -27.71 -22.82 6.63
C ALA A 186 -27.59 -21.34 6.98
N PHE A 187 -26.88 -20.59 6.13
CA PHE A 187 -26.77 -19.13 6.21
C PHE A 187 -27.23 -18.54 4.88
N ASP A 188 -28.19 -17.61 4.95
CA ASP A 188 -28.74 -16.91 3.80
C ASP A 188 -28.06 -15.54 3.60
N THR A 189 -27.42 -14.98 4.65
CA THR A 189 -26.73 -13.67 4.59
C THR A 189 -25.37 -13.65 5.29
N ALA A 190 -24.51 -12.69 4.92
CA ALA A 190 -23.24 -12.44 5.61
C ALA A 190 -23.43 -11.92 7.05
N GLU A 191 -24.57 -11.28 7.35
CA GLU A 191 -24.94 -10.80 8.69
C GLU A 191 -25.21 -11.96 9.66
N GLU A 192 -25.96 -12.99 9.24
CA GLU A 192 -26.17 -14.20 10.07
C GLU A 192 -24.84 -14.91 10.37
N ILE A 193 -23.90 -14.88 9.44
CA ILE A 193 -22.54 -15.40 9.61
C ILE A 193 -21.75 -14.52 10.59
N ARG A 194 -21.83 -13.18 10.46
CA ARG A 194 -21.17 -12.20 11.34
C ARG A 194 -21.55 -12.43 12.80
N GLU A 195 -22.86 -12.46 13.10
CA GLU A 195 -23.39 -12.74 14.45
C GLU A 195 -22.87 -14.09 14.99
N PHE A 196 -23.00 -15.17 14.19
CA PHE A 196 -22.54 -16.49 14.57
C PHE A 196 -21.03 -16.56 14.84
N MET A 197 -20.23 -15.82 14.06
CA MET A 197 -18.77 -15.80 14.19
C MET A 197 -18.29 -14.97 15.38
N ILE A 198 -18.97 -13.89 15.75
CA ILE A 198 -18.74 -13.16 17.01
C ILE A 198 -18.88 -14.12 18.19
N ASP A 199 -19.99 -14.87 18.25
CA ASP A 199 -20.25 -15.87 19.30
C ASP A 199 -19.16 -16.96 19.36
N VAL A 200 -18.74 -17.48 18.20
CA VAL A 200 -17.68 -18.50 18.10
C VAL A 200 -16.33 -17.97 18.59
N VAL A 201 -15.93 -16.75 18.19
CA VAL A 201 -14.65 -16.14 18.57
C VAL A 201 -14.67 -15.74 20.04
N ASN A 202 -15.74 -15.12 20.53
CA ASN A 202 -15.89 -14.77 21.95
C ASN A 202 -15.87 -16.01 22.84
N HIS A 203 -16.52 -17.11 22.43
CA HIS A 203 -16.47 -18.37 23.19
C HIS A 203 -15.09 -19.06 23.17
N ARG A 204 -14.35 -18.99 22.06
CA ARG A 204 -13.09 -19.71 21.87
C ARG A 204 -11.86 -18.94 22.35
N PHE A 205 -11.81 -17.64 22.10
CA PHE A 205 -10.65 -16.76 22.31
C PHE A 205 -10.92 -15.65 23.34
N GLY A 206 -12.17 -15.47 23.78
CA GLY A 206 -12.57 -14.56 24.86
C GLY A 206 -13.01 -13.17 24.40
N ARG A 207 -12.50 -12.68 23.26
CA ARG A 207 -12.98 -11.49 22.56
C ARG A 207 -12.52 -11.48 21.09
N VAL A 208 -13.28 -10.85 20.20
CA VAL A 208 -12.82 -10.49 18.84
C VAL A 208 -11.79 -9.35 18.96
N ASN A 209 -10.59 -9.51 18.38
CA ASN A 209 -9.54 -8.47 18.38
C ASN A 209 -9.18 -7.94 16.99
N TYR A 210 -9.67 -8.58 15.93
CA TYR A 210 -9.30 -8.30 14.54
C TYR A 210 -10.52 -8.44 13.65
N ILE A 211 -10.73 -7.46 12.77
CA ILE A 211 -11.76 -7.46 11.73
C ILE A 211 -11.03 -7.42 10.38
N VAL A 212 -11.31 -8.38 9.50
CA VAL A 212 -10.90 -8.30 8.09
C VAL A 212 -12.05 -7.73 7.29
N MET A 213 -11.92 -6.51 6.78
CA MET A 213 -12.87 -5.93 5.83
C MET A 213 -12.51 -6.37 4.41
N THR A 214 -13.47 -6.90 3.64
CA THR A 214 -13.22 -7.32 2.25
C THR A 214 -14.49 -7.25 1.39
N ASN A 215 -14.34 -7.26 0.07
CA ASN A 215 -15.47 -7.25 -0.86
C ASN A 215 -15.34 -8.41 -1.88
N PRO A 216 -16.23 -9.40 -1.87
CA PRO A 216 -16.18 -10.54 -2.81
C PRO A 216 -16.34 -10.19 -4.30
N LEU A 217 -16.76 -8.97 -4.65
CA LEU A 217 -16.81 -8.50 -6.05
C LEU A 217 -15.42 -8.40 -6.71
N ASP A 218 -14.35 -8.44 -5.93
CA ASP A 218 -12.96 -8.48 -6.40
C ASP A 218 -12.61 -9.71 -7.26
N THR A 219 -13.50 -10.71 -7.30
CA THR A 219 -13.47 -11.87 -8.19
C THR A 219 -14.14 -11.64 -9.54
N ARG A 220 -14.64 -10.42 -9.83
CA ARG A 220 -15.48 -10.10 -11.01
C ARG A 220 -15.04 -8.82 -11.73
N LYS A 221 -14.31 -8.98 -12.83
CA LYS A 221 -14.04 -7.90 -13.79
C LYS A 221 -15.29 -7.45 -14.57
N PRO A 222 -15.39 -6.17 -14.97
CA PRO A 222 -16.40 -5.70 -15.91
C PRO A 222 -16.32 -6.44 -17.25
N ARG A 223 -17.48 -6.69 -17.87
CA ARG A 223 -17.53 -7.41 -19.14
C ARG A 223 -17.50 -6.42 -20.30
N VAL A 224 -16.50 -6.56 -21.16
CA VAL A 224 -16.38 -5.80 -22.42
C VAL A 224 -17.56 -6.12 -23.35
N LEU A 225 -18.23 -5.08 -23.84
CA LEU A 225 -19.40 -5.13 -24.72
C LEU A 225 -19.01 -4.84 -26.19
N ASP A 226 -18.17 -3.83 -26.38
CA ASP A 226 -17.61 -3.37 -27.65
C ASP A 226 -16.21 -2.78 -27.41
N SER A 227 -15.41 -2.61 -28.48
CA SER A 227 -14.03 -2.13 -28.38
C SER A 227 -13.56 -1.46 -29.66
N VAL A 228 -12.90 -0.30 -29.52
CA VAL A 228 -12.18 0.38 -30.60
C VAL A 228 -10.72 0.65 -30.19
N THR A 229 -9.78 0.42 -31.12
CA THR A 229 -8.34 0.60 -30.86
C THR A 229 -7.72 1.59 -31.85
N TYR A 230 -6.88 2.46 -31.33
CA TYR A 230 -6.09 3.47 -32.04
C TYR A 230 -4.61 3.16 -31.85
N HIS A 231 -3.82 3.26 -32.92
CA HIS A 231 -2.38 3.01 -32.90
C HIS A 231 -1.64 4.21 -33.48
N PHE A 232 -0.61 4.68 -32.77
CA PHE A 232 0.20 5.82 -33.16
C PHE A 232 1.69 5.49 -32.96
N GLN A 233 2.50 5.79 -33.98
CA GLN A 233 3.96 5.77 -33.88
C GLN A 233 4.50 7.11 -34.37
N ASN A 234 5.47 7.67 -33.66
CA ASN A 234 6.09 8.94 -34.05
C ASN A 234 7.52 9.08 -33.51
N THR A 235 8.26 10.06 -34.03
CA THR A 235 9.56 10.49 -33.50
C THR A 235 9.48 11.97 -33.13
N ILE A 236 9.74 12.29 -31.87
CA ILE A 236 9.58 13.63 -31.28
C ILE A 236 10.91 14.15 -30.72
N SER A 237 10.99 15.44 -30.42
CA SER A 237 12.21 16.04 -29.87
C SER A 237 12.41 15.66 -28.40
N SER A 238 13.65 15.48 -27.97
CA SER A 238 13.94 15.33 -26.53
C SER A 238 13.79 16.67 -25.81
N VAL A 239 13.01 16.71 -24.73
CA VAL A 239 12.81 17.92 -23.90
C VAL A 239 13.88 18.10 -22.82
N ALA A 240 14.89 17.23 -22.73
CA ALA A 240 15.96 17.37 -21.73
C ALA A 240 16.73 18.70 -21.90
N ILE A 241 17.05 19.39 -20.80
CA ILE A 241 17.66 20.74 -20.85
C ILE A 241 19.18 20.63 -20.95
N LEU A 242 19.63 20.03 -22.04
CA LEU A 242 21.04 19.82 -22.40
C LEU A 242 21.39 20.58 -23.70
N PRO A 243 22.66 20.98 -23.93
CA PRO A 243 23.01 21.91 -25.01
C PRO A 243 22.57 21.47 -26.42
N ALA A 244 22.65 20.17 -26.75
CA ALA A 244 22.25 19.67 -28.06
C ALA A 244 20.71 19.65 -28.20
N GLN A 245 20.03 19.10 -27.19
CA GLN A 245 18.58 19.00 -27.07
C GLN A 245 17.90 20.38 -27.12
N SER A 246 18.32 21.33 -26.27
CA SER A 246 17.72 22.68 -26.24
C SER A 246 17.91 23.45 -27.55
N MET A 247 19.05 23.29 -28.24
CA MET A 247 19.24 23.84 -29.58
C MET A 247 18.34 23.16 -30.62
N TYR A 248 18.15 21.84 -30.52
CA TYR A 248 17.30 21.07 -31.41
C TYR A 248 15.81 21.43 -31.25
N VAL A 249 15.29 21.45 -30.01
CA VAL A 249 13.92 21.91 -29.69
C VAL A 249 13.69 23.33 -30.20
N SER A 250 14.64 24.25 -29.99
CA SER A 250 14.55 25.62 -30.50
C SER A 250 14.49 25.67 -32.03
N LEU A 251 15.25 24.82 -32.72
CA LEU A 251 15.20 24.71 -34.18
C LEU A 251 13.85 24.14 -34.65
N GLN A 252 13.34 23.10 -33.98
CA GLN A 252 12.06 22.48 -34.32
C GLN A 252 10.88 23.45 -34.10
N ALA A 253 10.88 24.21 -33.01
CA ALA A 253 9.93 25.29 -32.75
C ALA A 253 9.91 26.34 -33.88
N LEU A 254 11.09 26.72 -34.40
CA LEU A 254 11.22 27.70 -35.48
C LEU A 254 10.77 27.19 -36.86
N ILE A 255 10.83 25.87 -37.11
CA ILE A 255 10.43 25.27 -38.39
C ILE A 255 9.06 24.55 -38.35
N GLY A 256 8.39 24.54 -37.19
CA GLY A 256 7.10 23.87 -37.00
C GLY A 256 7.20 22.34 -36.98
N GLY A 257 8.32 21.79 -36.51
CA GLY A 257 8.52 20.35 -36.36
C GLY A 257 8.07 19.79 -35.00
N PRO A 258 7.99 18.46 -34.85
CA PRO A 258 7.42 17.82 -33.68
C PRO A 258 8.32 17.95 -32.44
N ILE A 259 7.86 18.74 -31.47
CA ILE A 259 8.45 18.83 -30.13
C ILE A 259 7.79 17.78 -29.24
N THR A 260 6.46 17.76 -29.22
CA THR A 260 5.62 16.77 -28.56
C THR A 260 4.89 15.91 -29.59
N GLY A 261 4.44 14.74 -29.18
CA GLY A 261 3.44 13.95 -29.88
C GLY A 261 2.05 14.40 -29.43
N THR A 262 1.16 14.69 -30.37
CA THR A 262 -0.24 15.03 -30.06
C THR A 262 -1.12 14.24 -31.02
N HIS A 263 -2.03 13.45 -30.46
CA HIS A 263 -2.91 12.53 -31.16
C HIS A 263 -4.35 12.70 -30.68
N GLU A 264 -5.29 12.54 -31.59
CA GLU A 264 -6.73 12.55 -31.30
C GLU A 264 -7.26 11.11 -31.36
N PHE A 265 -8.09 10.73 -30.39
CA PHE A 265 -8.85 9.49 -30.39
C PHE A 265 -10.28 9.77 -29.93
N ASP A 266 -11.26 8.99 -30.38
CA ASP A 266 -12.66 9.19 -29.99
C ASP A 266 -13.08 8.16 -28.94
N ILE A 267 -13.80 8.62 -27.91
CA ILE A 267 -14.65 7.75 -27.09
C ILE A 267 -16.04 7.74 -27.74
N PRO A 268 -16.55 6.58 -28.21
CA PRO A 268 -17.90 6.45 -28.75
C PRO A 268 -19.00 6.77 -27.72
N ASP A 269 -20.26 6.75 -28.15
CA ASP A 269 -21.47 6.94 -27.32
C ASP A 269 -21.72 5.74 -26.39
N TYR A 270 -20.75 5.47 -25.50
CA TYR A 270 -20.73 4.42 -24.49
C TYR A 270 -21.14 5.01 -23.14
N GLN A 271 -21.94 4.26 -22.38
CA GLN A 271 -22.33 4.66 -21.02
C GLN A 271 -21.12 4.62 -20.06
N TYR A 272 -20.30 3.57 -20.16
CA TYR A 272 -19.07 3.39 -19.41
C TYR A 272 -17.96 2.98 -20.38
N ALA A 273 -16.90 3.78 -20.45
CA ALA A 273 -15.76 3.57 -21.34
C ALA A 273 -14.48 3.38 -20.52
N ARG A 274 -13.88 2.19 -20.58
CA ARG A 274 -12.53 1.96 -20.06
C ARG A 274 -11.52 2.30 -21.15
N VAL A 275 -10.63 3.24 -20.86
CA VAL A 275 -9.53 3.64 -21.73
C VAL A 275 -8.26 2.97 -21.24
N LYS A 276 -7.70 2.09 -22.05
CA LYS A 276 -6.41 1.42 -21.83
C LYS A 276 -5.35 2.07 -22.69
N VAL A 277 -4.20 2.34 -22.08
CA VAL A 277 -3.07 3.03 -22.73
C VAL A 277 -1.82 2.16 -22.59
N ASP A 278 -1.30 1.69 -23.72
CA ASP A 278 0.00 1.04 -23.81
C ASP A 278 0.98 2.00 -24.50
N LEU A 279 2.00 2.45 -23.78
CA LEU A 279 3.03 3.35 -24.29
C LEU A 279 4.42 2.72 -24.12
N VAL A 280 5.15 2.59 -25.24
CA VAL A 280 6.50 2.00 -25.29
C VAL A 280 7.51 3.03 -25.80
N ASN A 281 8.61 3.19 -25.06
CA ASN A 281 9.78 3.93 -25.51
C ASN A 281 10.64 3.04 -26.42
N LEU A 282 10.66 3.34 -27.71
CA LEU A 282 11.39 2.53 -28.70
C LEU A 282 12.91 2.74 -28.67
N ASP A 283 13.36 3.80 -27.98
CA ASP A 283 14.78 4.14 -27.75
C ASP A 283 15.09 3.96 -26.24
N SER A 284 15.07 2.69 -25.79
CA SER A 284 15.17 2.27 -24.37
C SER A 284 16.60 2.13 -23.83
N GLU A 285 17.64 2.16 -24.68
CA GLU A 285 19.00 1.74 -24.32
C GLU A 285 19.67 2.55 -23.20
N ASN A 286 19.27 3.81 -23.02
CA ASN A 286 19.84 4.73 -22.04
C ASN A 286 18.99 4.87 -20.76
N VAL A 287 17.88 4.13 -20.65
CA VAL A 287 16.92 4.26 -19.54
C VAL A 287 17.60 3.96 -18.19
N LYS A 288 18.32 2.84 -18.10
CA LYS A 288 19.07 2.47 -16.88
C LYS A 288 20.27 3.39 -16.61
N GLU A 289 21.04 3.77 -17.64
CA GLU A 289 22.25 4.57 -17.42
C GLU A 289 21.95 6.05 -17.14
N LEU A 290 20.95 6.65 -17.79
CA LEU A 290 20.72 8.10 -17.74
C LEU A 290 19.36 8.51 -17.15
N GLY A 291 18.39 7.60 -17.04
CA GLY A 291 17.03 7.92 -16.59
C GLY A 291 16.12 8.46 -17.72
N ASP A 292 16.41 8.08 -18.98
CA ASP A 292 15.55 8.33 -20.14
C ASP A 292 14.11 7.83 -19.88
N GLY A 293 13.12 8.41 -20.56
CA GLY A 293 11.73 8.00 -20.44
C GLY A 293 10.75 8.96 -21.10
N ILE A 294 9.48 8.59 -21.08
CA ILE A 294 8.40 9.31 -21.76
C ILE A 294 7.27 9.62 -20.77
N PHE A 295 6.76 10.85 -20.80
CA PHE A 295 5.57 11.30 -20.09
C PHE A 295 4.36 11.28 -21.02
N PHE A 296 3.19 10.97 -20.47
CA PHE A 296 1.94 10.81 -21.18
C PHE A 296 0.81 11.56 -20.47
N MET A 297 -0.07 12.20 -21.26
CA MET A 297 -1.27 12.86 -20.75
C MET A 297 -2.48 12.62 -21.64
N VAL A 298 -3.65 12.43 -21.05
CA VAL A 298 -4.94 12.50 -21.75
C VAL A 298 -5.70 13.74 -21.31
N VAL A 299 -6.22 14.47 -22.29
CA VAL A 299 -7.05 15.65 -22.10
C VAL A 299 -8.43 15.40 -22.71
N SER A 300 -9.49 15.68 -21.96
CA SER A 300 -10.89 15.54 -22.37
C SER A 300 -11.31 16.61 -23.40
N PRO A 301 -12.46 16.44 -24.10
CA PRO A 301 -12.96 17.42 -25.07
C PRO A 301 -13.11 18.85 -24.50
N GLU A 302 -13.40 18.95 -23.20
CA GLU A 302 -13.57 20.18 -22.42
C GLU A 302 -12.24 20.84 -22.01
N GLY A 303 -11.11 20.14 -22.19
CA GLY A 303 -9.78 20.61 -21.82
C GLY A 303 -9.28 20.13 -20.45
N THR A 304 -10.00 19.23 -19.79
CA THR A 304 -9.63 18.68 -18.46
C THR A 304 -8.57 17.58 -18.62
N THR A 305 -7.56 17.54 -17.75
CA THR A 305 -6.56 16.44 -17.77
C THR A 305 -7.06 15.27 -16.94
N TYR A 306 -7.20 14.08 -17.56
CA TYR A 306 -7.74 12.85 -16.94
C TYR A 306 -6.69 11.78 -16.66
N ALA A 307 -5.55 11.83 -17.35
CA ALA A 307 -4.41 10.98 -17.04
C ALA A 307 -3.13 11.81 -17.12
N TYR A 308 -2.22 11.58 -16.17
CA TYR A 308 -0.83 12.03 -16.21
C TYR A 308 0.05 10.89 -15.68
N THR A 309 0.84 10.27 -16.56
CA THR A 309 1.69 9.11 -16.23
C THR A 309 3.01 9.17 -16.98
N ALA A 310 3.91 8.22 -16.74
CA ALA A 310 5.17 8.08 -17.46
C ALA A 310 5.59 6.61 -17.58
N THR A 311 6.53 6.32 -18.48
CA THR A 311 7.19 4.99 -18.53
C THR A 311 7.88 4.62 -17.21
N GLY A 312 8.26 5.61 -16.40
CA GLY A 312 8.71 5.41 -15.01
C GLY A 312 7.69 4.73 -14.08
N ALA A 313 6.40 4.81 -14.42
CA ALA A 313 5.29 4.22 -13.69
C ALA A 313 4.89 2.81 -14.16
N GLY A 314 5.59 2.23 -15.15
CA GLY A 314 5.25 0.92 -15.68
C GLY A 314 6.23 -0.18 -15.27
N ILE A 315 5.84 -1.42 -15.55
CA ILE A 315 6.72 -2.59 -15.43
C ILE A 315 7.45 -2.81 -16.77
N PRO A 316 8.78 -2.56 -16.83
CA PRO A 316 9.59 -2.74 -18.03
C PRO A 316 9.79 -4.22 -18.37
N VAL A 317 10.24 -4.50 -19.59
CA VAL A 317 10.90 -5.78 -19.87
C VAL A 317 12.38 -5.66 -19.52
N VAL A 318 12.89 -6.61 -18.75
CA VAL A 318 14.31 -6.75 -18.44
C VAL A 318 14.90 -8.00 -19.07
N ASP A 319 16.21 -8.00 -19.31
CA ASP A 319 16.94 -9.20 -19.70
C ASP A 319 17.42 -10.02 -18.48
N GLY A 320 18.05 -11.16 -18.73
CA GLY A 320 18.60 -12.04 -17.68
C GLY A 320 19.77 -11.48 -16.87
N SER A 321 20.15 -10.20 -17.07
CA SER A 321 21.09 -9.45 -16.24
C SER A 321 20.44 -8.30 -15.47
N GLY A 322 19.12 -8.10 -15.62
CA GLY A 322 18.39 -6.98 -15.02
C GLY A 322 18.62 -5.65 -15.74
N ASP A 323 19.03 -5.67 -17.02
CA ASP A 323 19.06 -4.48 -17.87
C ASP A 323 17.70 -4.30 -18.56
N ILE A 324 17.17 -3.07 -18.56
CA ILE A 324 15.90 -2.72 -19.22
C ILE A 324 16.09 -2.80 -20.73
N VAL A 325 15.29 -3.65 -21.40
CA VAL A 325 15.28 -3.81 -22.86
C VAL A 325 14.05 -3.18 -23.51
N GLU A 326 12.96 -2.98 -22.76
CA GLU A 326 11.75 -2.28 -23.20
C GLU A 326 11.19 -1.46 -22.02
N ASP A 327 11.34 -0.14 -22.10
CA ASP A 327 10.77 0.83 -21.16
C ASP A 327 9.36 1.20 -21.62
N ARG A 328 8.36 0.94 -20.76
CA ARG A 328 6.94 0.98 -21.13
C ARG A 328 6.06 1.29 -19.93
N VAL A 329 4.85 1.75 -20.20
CA VAL A 329 3.77 1.84 -19.21
C VAL A 329 2.46 1.35 -19.82
N HIS A 330 1.75 0.54 -19.03
CA HIS A 330 0.33 0.27 -19.18
C HIS A 330 -0.41 1.13 -18.14
N TYR A 331 -1.49 1.79 -18.54
CA TYR A 331 -2.30 2.65 -17.66
C TYR A 331 -3.77 2.57 -18.09
N GLU A 332 -4.68 2.43 -17.13
CA GLU A 332 -6.13 2.38 -17.40
C GLU A 332 -6.88 3.43 -16.58
N PHE A 333 -8.00 3.91 -17.13
CA PHE A 333 -8.99 4.71 -16.40
C PHE A 333 -10.38 4.51 -17.01
N ILE A 334 -11.43 4.84 -16.25
CA ILE A 334 -12.83 4.70 -16.68
C ILE A 334 -13.48 6.08 -16.72
N VAL A 335 -14.12 6.38 -17.85
CA VAL A 335 -14.93 7.59 -18.05
C VAL A 335 -16.38 7.18 -18.33
N CYS A 336 -17.33 7.95 -17.81
CA CYS A 336 -18.76 7.63 -17.85
C CYS A 336 -19.54 8.79 -18.49
N ASN A 337 -20.44 8.46 -19.44
CA ASN A 337 -21.33 9.39 -20.14
C ASN A 337 -20.68 10.60 -20.84
N GLU A 338 -19.36 10.55 -21.13
CA GLU A 338 -18.59 11.65 -21.75
C GLU A 338 -17.97 11.26 -23.12
N PRO A 339 -18.80 11.03 -24.16
CA PRO A 339 -18.33 10.71 -25.51
C PRO A 339 -17.75 11.95 -26.20
N GLY A 340 -16.73 11.75 -27.02
CA GLY A 340 -16.10 12.85 -27.76
C GLY A 340 -14.68 12.55 -28.21
N THR A 341 -14.01 13.57 -28.77
CA THR A 341 -12.62 13.48 -29.24
C THR A 341 -11.67 13.94 -28.12
N TYR A 342 -10.88 13.00 -27.60
CA TYR A 342 -9.88 13.20 -26.56
C TYR A 342 -8.51 13.41 -27.19
N THR A 343 -7.65 14.16 -26.48
CA THR A 343 -6.27 14.43 -26.93
C THR A 343 -5.25 13.70 -26.08
N ALA A 344 -4.50 12.78 -26.70
CA ALA A 344 -3.34 12.11 -26.12
C ALA A 344 -2.06 12.91 -26.45
N ASN A 345 -1.30 13.29 -25.42
CA ASN A 345 -0.04 14.01 -25.54
C ASN A 345 1.13 13.17 -25.02
N VAL A 346 2.20 13.12 -25.81
CA VAL A 346 3.42 12.34 -25.55
C VAL A 346 4.62 13.28 -25.50
N ILE A 347 5.39 13.24 -24.41
CA ILE A 347 6.56 14.12 -24.18
C ILE A 347 7.75 13.24 -23.81
N GLY A 348 8.77 13.21 -24.66
CA GLY A 348 9.93 12.33 -24.45
C GLY A 348 11.17 13.04 -23.93
N ARG A 349 11.87 12.40 -22.98
CA ARG A 349 13.09 12.89 -22.34
C ARG A 349 14.21 11.86 -22.55
N TRP A 350 15.09 12.16 -23.51
CA TRP A 350 16.29 11.37 -23.79
C TRP A 350 17.56 12.22 -23.58
N PHE A 351 18.49 11.73 -22.76
CA PHE A 351 19.69 12.49 -22.37
C PHE A 351 20.87 12.31 -23.34
N ALA A 352 21.00 11.14 -23.96
CA ALA A 352 22.00 10.89 -24.99
C ALA A 352 21.62 11.54 -26.34
N ASP A 353 20.32 11.55 -26.65
CA ASP A 353 19.81 11.88 -27.98
C ASP A 353 18.94 13.15 -28.02
N VAL A 354 18.91 13.79 -29.20
CA VAL A 354 18.13 15.02 -29.44
C VAL A 354 16.67 14.78 -29.79
N LYS A 355 16.31 13.51 -30.03
CA LYS A 355 14.99 13.04 -30.43
C LYS A 355 14.88 11.55 -30.06
N GLY A 356 13.66 11.06 -29.92
CA GLY A 356 13.39 9.64 -29.74
C GLY A 356 11.97 9.30 -30.21
N SER A 357 11.65 8.02 -30.18
CA SER A 357 10.50 7.41 -30.86
C SER A 357 9.69 6.57 -29.89
N TYR A 358 8.39 6.46 -30.16
CA TYR A 358 7.48 5.71 -29.32
C TYR A 358 6.42 4.97 -30.14
N ASP A 359 5.87 3.93 -29.51
CA ASP A 359 4.61 3.30 -29.90
C ASP A 359 3.57 3.62 -28.82
N LEU A 360 2.39 4.05 -29.25
CA LEU A 360 1.24 4.35 -28.40
C LEU A 360 0.02 3.63 -28.96
N THR A 361 -0.52 2.72 -28.18
CA THR A 361 -1.81 2.07 -28.44
C THR A 361 -2.82 2.55 -27.40
N ILE A 362 -4.00 2.96 -27.85
CA ILE A 362 -5.12 3.33 -27.00
C ILE A 362 -6.31 2.45 -27.37
N THR A 363 -6.82 1.68 -26.43
CA THR A 363 -8.03 0.87 -26.60
C THR A 363 -9.14 1.44 -25.73
N VAL A 364 -10.29 1.73 -26.33
CA VAL A 364 -11.50 2.17 -25.63
C VAL A 364 -12.50 1.02 -25.66
N GLU A 365 -12.80 0.48 -24.48
CA GLU A 365 -13.75 -0.63 -24.27
C GLU A 365 -15.06 -0.09 -23.70
N GLU A 366 -16.19 -0.46 -24.29
CA GLU A 366 -17.50 -0.34 -23.62
C GLU A 366 -17.59 -1.44 -22.56
N ILE A 367 -17.92 -1.10 -21.31
CA ILE A 367 -18.07 -2.06 -20.19
C ILE A 367 -19.47 -1.96 -19.57
N ASP A 368 -19.96 -3.04 -18.95
CA ASP A 368 -21.31 -3.07 -18.35
C ASP A 368 -21.42 -2.48 -16.93
N THR A 369 -20.31 -2.14 -16.28
CA THR A 369 -20.27 -1.47 -14.97
C THR A 369 -18.99 -0.65 -14.81
N PRO A 370 -19.00 0.52 -14.14
CA PRO A 370 -17.78 1.29 -13.83
C PRO A 370 -17.03 0.76 -12.60
N VAL A 371 -17.62 -0.20 -11.86
CA VAL A 371 -16.99 -0.88 -10.72
C VAL A 371 -16.03 -1.96 -11.25
N ASP A 372 -14.73 -1.65 -11.28
CA ASP A 372 -13.64 -2.53 -11.72
C ASP A 372 -12.68 -2.78 -10.54
N PRO A 373 -12.51 -4.02 -10.06
CA PRO A 373 -11.54 -4.33 -9.02
C PRO A 373 -10.12 -4.21 -9.57
N LEU A 374 -9.32 -3.32 -8.99
CA LEU A 374 -7.94 -3.06 -9.42
C LEU A 374 -6.96 -4.10 -8.84
N MET A 375 -7.32 -4.75 -7.73
CA MET A 375 -6.52 -5.82 -7.11
C MET A 375 -7.37 -7.09 -6.96
N GLU A 376 -7.14 -8.08 -7.83
CA GLU A 376 -8.06 -9.22 -7.99
C GLU A 376 -7.94 -10.27 -6.88
N ASN A 377 -9.08 -10.88 -6.53
CA ASN A 377 -9.23 -12.06 -5.66
C ASN A 377 -8.68 -11.94 -4.21
N LEU A 378 -8.33 -10.74 -3.72
CA LEU A 378 -7.86 -10.49 -2.34
C LEU A 378 -8.76 -11.13 -1.26
N SER A 379 -10.08 -11.12 -1.46
CA SER A 379 -11.10 -11.68 -0.57
C SER A 379 -10.92 -13.17 -0.29
N SER A 380 -10.26 -13.91 -1.20
CA SER A 380 -9.96 -15.33 -1.03
C SER A 380 -8.99 -15.62 0.13
N LEU A 381 -8.23 -14.61 0.56
CA LEU A 381 -7.30 -14.68 1.69
C LEU A 381 -7.92 -14.20 3.02
N ALA A 382 -9.12 -13.61 3.01
CA ALA A 382 -9.73 -13.02 4.20
C ALA A 382 -9.91 -14.03 5.34
N GLY A 383 -10.31 -15.27 4.99
CA GLY A 383 -10.43 -16.38 5.91
C GLY A 383 -9.11 -16.74 6.61
N TYR A 384 -8.01 -16.75 5.87
CA TYR A 384 -6.67 -17.07 6.37
C TYR A 384 -6.14 -15.97 7.30
N LEU A 385 -6.29 -14.70 6.91
CA LEU A 385 -5.91 -13.55 7.74
C LEU A 385 -6.71 -13.49 9.04
N ALA A 386 -8.04 -13.58 8.97
CA ALA A 386 -8.90 -13.57 10.14
C ALA A 386 -8.56 -14.75 11.08
N ALA A 387 -8.39 -15.96 10.53
CA ALA A 387 -8.08 -17.14 11.33
C ALA A 387 -6.70 -17.08 12.01
N TYR A 388 -5.69 -16.48 11.38
CA TYR A 388 -4.38 -16.22 11.99
C TYR A 388 -4.48 -15.20 13.12
N ARG A 389 -5.26 -14.13 12.92
CA ARG A 389 -5.44 -13.03 13.88
C ARG A 389 -6.54 -13.26 14.92
N GLN A 390 -7.15 -14.45 14.96
CA GLN A 390 -8.26 -14.80 15.87
C GLN A 390 -9.46 -13.85 15.74
N GLY A 391 -9.71 -13.38 14.52
CA GLY A 391 -10.70 -12.37 14.18
C GLY A 391 -11.93 -12.92 13.46
N ILE A 392 -12.66 -11.99 12.85
CA ILE A 392 -13.82 -12.25 11.98
C ILE A 392 -13.60 -11.58 10.61
N VAL A 393 -14.40 -11.98 9.63
CA VAL A 393 -14.46 -11.33 8.32
C VAL A 393 -15.75 -10.51 8.25
N PHE A 394 -15.63 -9.23 7.90
CA PHE A 394 -16.74 -8.34 7.60
C PHE A 394 -16.74 -8.10 6.08
N SER A 395 -17.65 -8.77 5.38
CA SER A 395 -17.68 -8.80 3.91
C SER A 395 -19.05 -8.43 3.37
N SER A 396 -19.07 -7.48 2.43
CA SER A 396 -20.27 -7.10 1.68
C SER A 396 -19.89 -6.76 0.24
N THR A 397 -20.79 -7.04 -0.70
CA THR A 397 -20.67 -6.56 -2.08
C THR A 397 -20.94 -5.07 -2.20
N GLU A 398 -21.81 -4.55 -1.34
CA GLU A 398 -22.29 -3.17 -1.38
C GLU A 398 -21.23 -2.15 -0.93
N PHE A 399 -20.08 -2.59 -0.40
CA PHE A 399 -18.99 -1.68 -0.08
C PHE A 399 -18.37 -1.01 -1.32
N ALA A 400 -18.47 -1.64 -2.50
CA ALA A 400 -17.85 -1.13 -3.71
C ALA A 400 -18.48 0.21 -4.16
N TYR A 401 -17.65 1.12 -4.64
CA TYR A 401 -18.10 2.43 -5.14
C TYR A 401 -17.34 2.83 -6.41
N ALA A 402 -18.09 3.26 -7.42
CA ALA A 402 -17.58 3.95 -8.60
C ALA A 402 -18.67 4.89 -9.14
N GLY A 403 -18.29 6.11 -9.54
CA GLY A 403 -19.23 7.09 -10.07
C GLY A 403 -19.71 6.79 -11.48
N GLY A 404 -20.87 7.36 -11.83
CA GLY A 404 -21.53 7.15 -13.12
C GLY A 404 -21.44 8.31 -14.12
N GLU A 405 -20.69 9.37 -13.83
CA GLU A 405 -20.53 10.57 -14.67
C GLU A 405 -19.07 11.07 -14.62
N GLY A 406 -18.47 11.39 -15.78
CA GLY A 406 -17.07 11.80 -15.88
C GLY A 406 -16.10 10.66 -15.50
N MET A 407 -14.93 11.00 -14.95
CA MET A 407 -14.02 10.00 -14.36
C MET A 407 -14.73 9.25 -13.22
N SER A 408 -14.77 7.91 -13.25
CA SER A 408 -15.52 7.13 -12.26
C SER A 408 -14.90 7.12 -10.85
N GLN A 409 -13.62 7.49 -10.74
CA GLN A 409 -12.83 7.43 -9.52
C GLN A 409 -12.84 8.78 -8.79
N PRO A 410 -13.32 8.88 -7.53
CA PRO A 410 -13.44 10.16 -6.82
C PRO A 410 -12.10 10.87 -6.56
N GLY A 411 -10.99 10.13 -6.61
CA GLY A 411 -9.64 10.67 -6.58
C GLY A 411 -9.31 11.63 -7.72
N ASP A 412 -9.89 11.40 -8.90
CA ASP A 412 -9.71 12.22 -10.09
C ASP A 412 -10.97 13.04 -10.46
N ASN A 413 -12.07 12.83 -9.74
CA ASN A 413 -13.35 13.51 -9.94
C ASN A 413 -13.86 14.21 -8.65
N PRO A 414 -13.75 15.54 -8.54
CA PRO A 414 -14.10 16.26 -7.31
C PRO A 414 -15.59 16.24 -6.99
N ASP A 415 -16.45 16.05 -7.99
CA ASP A 415 -17.91 16.10 -7.85
C ASP A 415 -18.46 14.81 -7.22
N LEU A 416 -17.77 13.67 -7.37
CA LEU A 416 -18.15 12.39 -6.74
C LEU A 416 -17.81 12.30 -5.25
N ARG A 417 -16.89 13.13 -4.74
CA ARG A 417 -16.38 13.01 -3.36
C ARG A 417 -17.48 13.07 -2.29
N ALA A 418 -18.49 13.92 -2.48
CA ALA A 418 -19.59 14.05 -1.52
C ALA A 418 -20.48 12.79 -1.46
N GLU A 419 -20.67 12.13 -2.61
CA GLU A 419 -21.45 10.89 -2.71
C GLU A 419 -20.65 9.70 -2.17
N CYS A 420 -19.37 9.59 -2.57
CA CYS A 420 -18.44 8.59 -2.04
C CYS A 420 -18.27 8.69 -0.52
N ASN A 421 -18.12 9.90 0.03
CA ASN A 421 -18.00 10.10 1.47
C ASN A 421 -19.31 9.73 2.20
N ALA A 422 -20.49 9.99 1.62
CA ALA A 422 -21.76 9.54 2.20
C ALA A 422 -21.84 8.01 2.23
N HIS A 423 -21.45 7.35 1.14
CA HIS A 423 -21.35 5.89 1.06
C HIS A 423 -20.38 5.31 2.11
N VAL A 424 -19.20 5.92 2.30
CA VAL A 424 -18.25 5.53 3.35
C VAL A 424 -18.84 5.73 4.76
N MET A 425 -19.64 6.78 4.99
CA MET A 425 -20.33 6.99 6.28
C MET A 425 -21.41 5.93 6.56
N ASP A 426 -22.08 5.41 5.53
CA ASP A 426 -23.01 4.29 5.71
C ASP A 426 -22.25 2.99 6.10
N ILE A 427 -21.11 2.70 5.45
CA ILE A 427 -20.22 1.58 5.84
C ILE A 427 -19.67 1.77 7.27
N HIS A 428 -19.34 3.02 7.65
CA HIS A 428 -18.89 3.37 9.00
C HIS A 428 -19.96 3.09 10.06
N ALA A 429 -21.23 3.38 9.76
CA ALA A 429 -22.34 3.06 10.65
C ALA A 429 -22.46 1.54 10.86
N GLU A 430 -22.41 0.73 9.79
CA GLU A 430 -22.42 -0.74 9.89
C GLU A 430 -21.22 -1.28 10.69
N LEU A 431 -20.04 -0.68 10.53
CA LEU A 431 -18.84 -1.04 11.30
C LEU A 431 -19.01 -0.70 12.79
N ASN A 432 -19.62 0.44 13.13
CA ASN A 432 -19.95 0.81 14.51
C ASN A 432 -21.00 -0.11 15.15
N GLU A 433 -21.98 -0.58 14.37
CA GLU A 433 -22.93 -1.62 14.83
C GLU A 433 -22.17 -2.93 15.12
N LEU A 434 -21.30 -3.39 14.22
CA LEU A 434 -20.44 -4.55 14.44
C LEU A 434 -19.54 -4.41 15.69
N LEU A 435 -18.94 -3.24 15.89
CA LEU A 435 -18.14 -2.93 17.09
C LEU A 435 -19.00 -2.95 18.36
N THR A 436 -20.26 -2.52 18.30
CA THR A 436 -21.22 -2.59 19.41
C THR A 436 -21.52 -4.05 19.78
N ASP A 437 -21.83 -4.88 18.78
CA ASP A 437 -22.17 -6.29 18.94
C ASP A 437 -20.98 -7.13 19.47
N MET A 438 -19.78 -6.90 18.93
CA MET A 438 -18.55 -7.60 19.33
C MET A 438 -18.27 -7.53 20.84
N ALA A 439 -18.66 -6.42 21.47
CA ALA A 439 -18.38 -6.10 22.87
C ALA A 439 -19.60 -6.16 23.80
N ASP A 440 -20.78 -6.61 23.32
CA ASP A 440 -22.06 -6.63 24.07
C ASP A 440 -22.40 -5.27 24.71
N LEU A 441 -22.21 -4.21 23.93
CA LEU A 441 -22.42 -2.83 24.38
C LEU A 441 -23.87 -2.37 24.17
N PRO A 442 -24.37 -1.41 24.98
CA PRO A 442 -25.62 -0.74 24.65
C PRO A 442 -25.46 0.03 23.32
N ASN A 443 -26.55 0.16 22.56
CA ASN A 443 -26.62 1.06 21.41
C ASN A 443 -26.61 2.53 21.91
N ASP A 444 -25.40 3.01 22.21
CA ASP A 444 -25.03 4.33 22.68
C ASP A 444 -23.58 4.59 22.24
N LEU A 445 -23.39 5.50 21.28
CA LEU A 445 -22.10 5.77 20.66
C LEU A 445 -20.99 6.11 21.67
N HIS A 446 -21.34 6.75 22.79
CA HIS A 446 -20.37 7.09 23.83
C HIS A 446 -19.81 5.86 24.54
N ALA A 447 -20.62 4.80 24.71
CA ALA A 447 -20.16 3.54 25.30
C ALA A 447 -19.23 2.78 24.35
N VAL A 448 -19.50 2.81 23.03
CA VAL A 448 -18.63 2.26 21.99
C VAL A 448 -17.28 2.97 21.99
N TRP A 449 -17.30 4.30 21.94
CA TRP A 449 -16.09 5.14 22.00
C TRP A 449 -15.26 4.90 23.27
N GLU A 450 -15.89 4.96 24.46
CA GLU A 450 -15.18 4.77 25.72
C GLU A 450 -14.53 3.38 25.80
N HIS A 451 -15.20 2.35 25.27
CA HIS A 451 -14.66 0.99 25.20
C HIS A 451 -13.45 0.88 24.27
N TYR A 452 -13.59 1.23 22.99
CA TYR A 452 -12.54 0.98 21.99
C TYR A 452 -11.32 1.91 22.16
N ARG A 453 -11.50 3.09 22.75
CA ARG A 453 -10.37 3.93 23.18
C ARG A 453 -9.44 3.22 24.18
N GLU A 454 -10.00 2.41 25.10
CA GLU A 454 -9.25 1.63 26.10
C GLU A 454 -8.91 0.21 25.61
N HIS A 455 -9.68 -0.33 24.66
CA HIS A 455 -9.60 -1.69 24.14
C HIS A 455 -9.62 -1.69 22.60
N PRO A 456 -8.60 -1.12 21.95
CA PRO A 456 -8.54 -0.99 20.49
C PRO A 456 -8.57 -2.37 19.81
N VAL A 457 -9.24 -2.44 18.66
CA VAL A 457 -9.16 -3.56 17.73
C VAL A 457 -8.35 -3.21 16.49
N TYR A 458 -7.93 -4.25 15.77
CA TYR A 458 -7.26 -4.14 14.48
C TYR A 458 -8.26 -4.29 13.34
N ILE A 459 -8.19 -3.39 12.36
CA ILE A 459 -9.07 -3.37 11.19
C ILE A 459 -8.20 -3.48 9.94
N GLY A 460 -8.15 -4.69 9.39
CA GLY A 460 -7.39 -5.00 8.18
C GLY A 460 -8.28 -4.90 6.95
N ILE A 461 -8.05 -3.91 6.09
CA ILE A 461 -8.79 -3.75 4.82
C ILE A 461 -8.07 -4.57 3.74
N LEU A 462 -8.71 -5.66 3.30
CA LEU A 462 -8.19 -6.60 2.30
C LEU A 462 -8.96 -6.40 0.99
N ALA A 463 -8.76 -5.23 0.38
CA ALA A 463 -9.44 -4.73 -0.81
C ALA A 463 -8.72 -3.49 -1.40
N ASP A 464 -8.90 -3.25 -2.71
CA ASP A 464 -8.53 -1.98 -3.34
C ASP A 464 -9.53 -0.83 -3.03
N PRO A 465 -9.21 0.43 -3.36
CA PRO A 465 -10.10 1.58 -3.11
C PRO A 465 -11.39 1.67 -3.96
N THR A 466 -11.58 0.85 -4.99
CA THR A 466 -12.88 0.72 -5.68
C THR A 466 -13.76 -0.27 -4.93
N MET A 467 -13.17 -1.33 -4.38
CA MET A 467 -13.84 -2.41 -3.65
C MET A 467 -14.23 -2.03 -2.21
N ILE A 468 -13.36 -1.28 -1.52
CA ILE A 468 -13.65 -0.63 -0.22
C ILE A 468 -13.05 0.79 -0.27
N PRO A 469 -13.87 1.84 -0.49
CA PRO A 469 -13.41 3.20 -0.73
C PRO A 469 -12.74 3.87 0.47
N MET A 470 -11.85 4.82 0.19
CA MET A 470 -11.27 5.70 1.20
C MET A 470 -12.20 6.91 1.45
N TYR A 471 -12.17 7.47 2.65
CA TYR A 471 -12.84 8.75 2.91
C TYR A 471 -11.98 9.91 2.38
N TYR A 472 -12.59 10.84 1.65
CA TYR A 472 -11.90 12.00 1.07
C TYR A 472 -12.02 13.22 2.00
N TYR A 473 -11.04 13.39 2.89
CA TYR A 473 -10.91 14.55 3.77
C TYR A 473 -10.57 15.84 2.99
N LYS A 474 -10.66 16.98 3.66
CA LYS A 474 -10.47 18.30 3.05
C LYS A 474 -8.99 18.58 2.75
N ASN A 475 -8.66 18.59 1.46
CA ASN A 475 -7.35 19.02 0.96
C ASN A 475 -7.37 20.52 0.58
N PRO A 476 -6.51 21.40 1.15
CA PRO A 476 -6.42 22.79 0.74
C PRO A 476 -5.47 23.04 -0.45
N ASP A 477 -4.80 22.00 -0.97
CA ASP A 477 -3.98 21.99 -2.20
C ASP A 477 -4.58 21.07 -3.30
N ASP A 478 -5.91 20.99 -3.38
CA ASP A 478 -6.66 20.25 -4.41
C ASP A 478 -6.24 20.63 -5.86
N GLY A 479 -6.08 19.64 -6.75
CA GLY A 479 -5.84 19.93 -8.18
C GLY A 479 -5.74 18.71 -9.09
N TYR A 480 -6.19 18.86 -10.34
CA TYR A 480 -6.39 17.77 -11.32
C TYR A 480 -5.24 16.76 -11.49
N ILE A 481 -3.97 17.19 -11.44
CA ILE A 481 -2.81 16.28 -11.60
C ILE A 481 -2.38 15.66 -10.25
N MET A 482 -2.72 16.29 -9.13
CA MET A 482 -2.33 15.85 -7.78
C MET A 482 -3.39 14.95 -7.13
N GLY A 483 -4.61 14.91 -7.70
CA GLY A 483 -5.79 14.29 -7.13
C GLY A 483 -6.61 15.24 -6.26
N TRP A 484 -7.83 14.81 -5.93
CA TRP A 484 -8.80 15.58 -5.14
C TRP A 484 -9.04 14.94 -3.77
N GLY A 485 -9.29 15.79 -2.77
CA GLY A 485 -9.41 15.41 -1.36
C GLY A 485 -8.11 14.83 -0.80
N VAL A 486 -8.13 14.43 0.46
CA VAL A 486 -7.14 13.52 1.04
C VAL A 486 -7.82 12.18 1.28
N PRO A 487 -7.66 11.18 0.39
CA PRO A 487 -8.18 9.85 0.63
C PRO A 487 -7.40 9.19 1.76
N GLY A 488 -8.11 8.77 2.80
CA GLY A 488 -7.52 8.07 3.95
C GLY A 488 -8.45 7.02 4.54
N ASP A 489 -7.85 5.97 5.09
CA ASP A 489 -8.54 4.90 5.82
C ASP A 489 -8.86 5.26 7.29
N PHE A 490 -8.46 6.46 7.75
CA PHE A 490 -8.69 6.99 9.11
C PHE A 490 -10.13 6.83 9.58
N MET A 491 -11.10 7.02 8.67
CA MET A 491 -12.54 6.91 8.98
C MET A 491 -12.91 5.52 9.54
N TYR A 492 -12.25 4.46 9.08
CA TYR A 492 -12.50 3.11 9.59
C TYR A 492 -11.91 2.85 10.99
N ALA A 493 -11.02 3.71 11.48
CA ALA A 493 -10.43 3.61 12.82
C ALA A 493 -11.09 4.55 13.87
N ASN A 494 -11.71 5.65 13.43
CA ASN A 494 -12.48 6.58 14.26
C ASN A 494 -13.86 5.99 14.61
N VAL A 495 -14.31 6.12 15.86
CA VAL A 495 -15.65 5.69 16.28
C VAL A 495 -16.70 6.81 16.19
N ASP A 496 -16.37 8.05 16.54
CA ASP A 496 -17.34 9.16 16.74
C ASP A 496 -17.11 10.44 15.90
N PRO A 497 -16.84 10.35 14.58
CA PRO A 497 -16.66 11.53 13.73
C PRO A 497 -17.90 12.44 13.78
N ASP A 498 -17.73 13.76 13.89
CA ASP A 498 -18.86 14.70 13.82
C ASP A 498 -19.36 14.78 12.36
N PRO A 499 -20.61 14.36 12.03
CA PRO A 499 -21.10 14.38 10.65
C PRO A 499 -21.20 15.78 10.03
N GLU A 500 -21.21 16.85 10.85
CA GLU A 500 -21.23 18.24 10.38
C GLU A 500 -19.82 18.87 10.26
N ASP A 501 -18.80 18.24 10.84
CA ASP A 501 -17.38 18.65 10.79
C ASP A 501 -16.45 17.43 10.93
N THR A 502 -16.41 16.56 9.92
CA THR A 502 -15.71 15.25 9.95
C THR A 502 -14.17 15.32 10.06
N GLU A 503 -13.62 16.53 10.14
CA GLU A 503 -12.24 16.80 10.53
C GLU A 503 -12.09 16.84 12.08
N ASN A 504 -13.18 16.69 12.86
CA ASN A 504 -13.23 16.63 14.32
C ASN A 504 -14.19 15.53 14.81
N ASP A 505 -14.09 15.18 16.10
CA ASP A 505 -14.92 14.17 16.74
C ASP A 505 -16.01 14.78 17.63
N THR A 506 -16.98 13.96 18.02
CA THR A 506 -18.07 14.33 18.94
C THR A 506 -17.59 14.45 20.39
N TYR A 507 -16.65 13.61 20.84
CA TYR A 507 -16.17 13.51 22.22
C TYR A 507 -14.76 14.09 22.45
N THR A 508 -14.02 14.34 21.37
CA THR A 508 -12.61 14.80 21.40
C THR A 508 -12.43 16.12 20.66
N TYR A 509 -11.50 16.98 21.13
CA TYR A 509 -11.27 18.31 20.52
C TYR A 509 -10.44 18.24 19.22
N TYR A 510 -9.72 17.14 19.02
CA TYR A 510 -9.01 16.82 17.80
C TYR A 510 -9.39 15.40 17.40
N PRO A 511 -9.47 15.10 16.10
CA PRO A 511 -9.81 13.80 15.57
C PRO A 511 -8.89 12.71 16.12
N THR A 512 -9.51 11.59 16.49
CA THR A 512 -8.88 10.46 17.19
C THR A 512 -9.22 9.15 16.48
N GLU A 513 -8.23 8.27 16.35
CA GLU A 513 -8.42 6.87 15.94
C GLU A 513 -8.55 6.02 17.22
N GLU A 514 -9.75 5.56 17.56
CA GLU A 514 -9.96 4.58 18.65
C GLU A 514 -9.33 3.23 18.32
N ASN A 515 -9.36 2.81 17.07
CA ASN A 515 -8.87 1.52 16.59
C ASN A 515 -7.59 1.67 15.74
N ALA A 516 -6.99 0.56 15.32
CA ALA A 516 -5.82 0.57 14.42
C ALA A 516 -6.20 0.01 13.05
N VAL A 517 -6.03 0.81 11.99
CA VAL A 517 -6.36 0.45 10.60
C VAL A 517 -5.11 0.26 9.73
N GLY A 518 -5.17 -0.67 8.79
CA GLY A 518 -4.17 -0.86 7.75
C GLY A 518 -4.75 -1.62 6.55
N ARG A 519 -4.31 -1.27 5.35
CA ARG A 519 -4.80 -1.83 4.09
C ARG A 519 -3.80 -2.88 3.57
N ILE A 520 -4.21 -4.15 3.52
CA ILE A 520 -3.36 -5.27 3.12
C ILE A 520 -3.56 -5.53 1.63
N THR A 521 -2.59 -5.14 0.81
CA THR A 521 -2.68 -5.15 -0.66
C THR A 521 -1.38 -5.61 -1.33
N GLY A 522 -1.45 -5.79 -2.64
CA GLY A 522 -0.35 -6.05 -3.57
C GLY A 522 -0.86 -5.76 -4.99
N TYR A 523 -0.26 -6.33 -6.03
CA TYR A 523 -0.90 -6.29 -7.36
C TYR A 523 -2.20 -7.12 -7.39
N ASP A 524 -2.23 -8.25 -6.69
CA ASP A 524 -3.40 -9.14 -6.58
C ASP A 524 -3.30 -10.07 -5.34
N ALA A 525 -4.17 -11.08 -5.28
CA ALA A 525 -4.13 -12.15 -4.28
C ALA A 525 -2.82 -12.93 -4.22
N GLU A 526 -2.11 -13.12 -5.33
CA GLU A 526 -0.83 -13.84 -5.34
C GLU A 526 0.22 -13.04 -4.55
N GLU A 527 0.33 -11.75 -4.82
CA GLU A 527 1.27 -10.87 -4.11
C GLU A 527 0.87 -10.63 -2.65
N CYS A 528 -0.42 -10.46 -2.41
CA CYS A 528 -0.96 -10.32 -1.06
C CYS A 528 -0.73 -11.59 -0.22
N SER A 529 -0.82 -12.78 -0.83
CA SER A 529 -0.48 -14.04 -0.14
C SER A 529 1.00 -14.08 0.27
N ALA A 530 1.90 -13.58 -0.58
CA ALA A 530 3.32 -13.46 -0.26
C ALA A 530 3.57 -12.44 0.86
N LEU A 531 2.80 -11.35 0.93
CA LEU A 531 2.81 -10.37 2.02
C LEU A 531 2.35 -10.98 3.35
N LEU A 532 1.22 -11.69 3.35
CA LEU A 532 0.74 -12.41 4.52
C LEU A 532 1.74 -13.46 4.98
N ALA A 533 2.33 -14.23 4.07
CA ALA A 533 3.31 -15.26 4.40
C ALA A 533 4.57 -14.68 5.09
N ARG A 534 5.20 -13.64 4.52
CA ARG A 534 6.37 -12.99 5.17
C ARG A 534 6.01 -12.15 6.42
N THR A 535 4.73 -11.89 6.66
CA THR A 535 4.23 -11.26 7.89
C THR A 535 3.99 -12.29 9.00
N PHE A 536 3.38 -13.43 8.67
CA PHE A 536 3.03 -14.49 9.63
C PHE A 536 4.24 -15.33 10.04
N PHE A 537 5.20 -15.48 9.14
CA PHE A 537 6.46 -16.19 9.39
C PHE A 537 7.65 -15.24 9.54
N TYR A 538 7.40 -13.99 9.97
CA TYR A 538 8.41 -12.93 10.03
C TYR A 538 9.70 -13.36 10.73
N ASP A 539 9.61 -13.87 11.97
CA ASP A 539 10.78 -14.33 12.74
C ASP A 539 11.55 -15.45 12.01
N GLU A 540 10.86 -16.42 11.42
CA GLU A 540 11.48 -17.51 10.64
C GLU A 540 12.18 -16.97 9.38
N VAL A 541 11.66 -15.91 8.76
CA VAL A 541 12.26 -15.27 7.57
C VAL A 541 13.46 -14.39 7.92
N ILE A 542 13.44 -13.67 9.05
CA ILE A 542 14.52 -12.73 9.41
C ILE A 542 15.71 -13.38 10.13
N ASP A 543 15.56 -14.60 10.66
CA ASP A 543 16.63 -15.33 11.37
C ASP A 543 17.89 -15.50 10.50
N ASP A 544 17.73 -15.74 9.19
CA ASP A 544 18.85 -15.89 8.23
C ASP A 544 19.38 -14.55 7.69
N LEU A 545 18.74 -13.40 7.99
CA LEU A 545 19.15 -12.07 7.50
C LEU A 545 20.24 -11.39 8.37
N GLY A 546 20.57 -11.96 9.53
CA GLY A 546 21.74 -11.56 10.34
C GLY A 546 21.70 -10.10 10.82
N GLU A 547 22.73 -9.31 10.49
CA GLU A 547 22.84 -7.90 10.92
C GLU A 547 21.77 -6.97 10.30
N TRP A 548 21.06 -7.42 9.24
CA TRP A 548 19.99 -6.65 8.59
C TRP A 548 18.93 -6.14 9.57
N LYS A 549 18.48 -6.99 10.50
CA LYS A 549 17.42 -6.64 11.47
C LYS A 549 17.83 -5.52 12.45
N GLN A 550 19.15 -5.30 12.62
CA GLN A 550 19.71 -4.24 13.48
C GLN A 550 20.10 -2.98 12.69
N ASN A 551 19.90 -2.95 11.37
CA ASN A 551 20.18 -1.80 10.53
C ASN A 551 18.91 -0.96 10.33
N ALA A 552 19.08 0.36 10.39
CA ALA A 552 18.06 1.33 9.97
C ALA A 552 18.68 2.33 8.99
N THR A 553 17.88 2.95 8.12
CA THR A 553 18.35 4.05 7.26
C THR A 553 17.48 5.29 7.39
N VAL A 554 18.14 6.45 7.37
CA VAL A 554 17.50 7.77 7.45
C VAL A 554 18.04 8.62 6.30
N GLN A 555 17.17 8.91 5.34
CA GLN A 555 17.50 9.50 4.05
C GLN A 555 16.72 10.80 3.84
N THR A 556 17.37 11.86 3.36
CA THR A 556 16.72 13.16 3.16
C THR A 556 17.21 13.88 1.90
N GLY A 557 16.29 14.24 1.01
CA GLY A 557 16.58 14.87 -0.28
C GLY A 557 16.91 16.36 -0.25
N CYS A 558 16.90 16.99 -1.42
CA CYS A 558 17.18 18.42 -1.57
C CYS A 558 15.92 19.22 -1.94
N GLY A 559 15.76 20.38 -1.29
CA GLY A 559 14.85 21.43 -1.73
C GLY A 559 13.38 21.17 -1.47
N LEU A 560 13.10 20.42 -0.40
CA LEU A 560 11.92 20.53 0.47
C LEU A 560 11.89 21.92 1.17
N GLU A 561 13.07 22.53 1.26
CA GLU A 561 13.32 23.80 1.94
C GLU A 561 13.27 24.98 0.96
N PHE A 562 12.38 25.94 1.24
CA PHE A 562 12.18 27.16 0.47
C PHE A 562 12.47 28.38 1.34
N GLN A 563 13.11 29.42 0.80
CA GLN A 563 13.38 30.67 1.53
C GLN A 563 13.17 31.93 0.69
N TRP A 564 12.72 33.00 1.35
CA TRP A 564 12.78 34.35 0.82
C TRP A 564 14.17 34.94 1.07
N ILE A 565 15.04 34.87 0.06
CA ILE A 565 16.41 35.37 0.15
C ILE A 565 16.44 36.85 -0.24
N PRO A 566 16.90 37.77 0.64
CA PRO A 566 16.97 39.19 0.32
C PRO A 566 17.73 39.46 -0.99
N VAL A 567 17.16 40.33 -1.83
CA VAL A 567 17.63 40.69 -3.19
C VAL A 567 17.55 39.53 -4.21
N ILE A 568 17.99 38.33 -3.87
CA ILE A 568 18.02 37.17 -4.78
C ILE A 568 16.61 36.79 -5.24
N THR A 569 15.68 36.58 -4.31
CA THR A 569 14.30 36.18 -4.64
C THR A 569 13.55 37.31 -5.35
N GLY A 570 13.88 38.57 -5.06
CA GLY A 570 13.38 39.73 -5.82
C GLY A 570 13.84 39.75 -7.28
N ILE A 571 15.11 39.37 -7.55
CA ILE A 571 15.63 39.27 -8.93
C ILE A 571 15.01 38.08 -9.66
N ALA A 572 14.85 36.93 -8.99
CA ALA A 572 14.15 35.77 -9.56
C ALA A 572 12.72 36.15 -9.97
N ASN A 573 11.96 36.77 -9.07
CA ASN A 573 10.59 37.20 -9.36
C ASN A 573 10.50 38.27 -10.47
N MET A 574 11.52 39.12 -10.65
CA MET A 574 11.59 40.02 -11.81
C MET A 574 11.83 39.31 -13.15
N LEU A 575 12.42 38.10 -13.14
CA LEU A 575 12.63 37.28 -14.34
C LEU A 575 11.41 36.39 -14.65
N HIS A 576 10.59 36.08 -13.64
CA HIS A 576 9.38 35.24 -13.71
C HIS A 576 8.07 36.06 -13.72
N GLU A 577 8.06 37.20 -14.41
CA GLU A 577 6.88 38.09 -14.56
C GLU A 577 6.16 38.50 -13.26
N GLY A 578 6.80 38.36 -12.10
CA GLY A 578 6.28 38.78 -10.80
C GLY A 578 5.53 37.71 -9.99
N ARG A 579 5.66 36.41 -10.31
CA ARG A 579 4.98 35.28 -9.61
C ARG A 579 5.09 35.25 -8.08
N GLY A 580 6.11 35.90 -7.50
CA GLY A 580 6.23 36.06 -6.05
C GLY A 580 6.77 34.82 -5.32
N GLU A 581 7.30 33.84 -6.03
CA GLU A 581 7.75 32.56 -5.50
C GLU A 581 8.96 32.70 -4.53
N PRO A 582 9.08 31.84 -3.50
CA PRO A 582 10.29 31.68 -2.71
C PRO A 582 11.39 30.99 -3.53
N THR A 583 12.65 31.15 -3.14
CA THR A 583 13.76 30.44 -3.78
C THR A 583 13.99 29.11 -3.07
N LYS A 584 13.98 27.99 -3.81
CA LYS A 584 14.43 26.65 -3.33
C LYS A 584 15.84 26.78 -2.77
N TRP A 585 15.94 26.80 -1.45
CA TRP A 585 17.14 27.23 -0.73
C TRP A 585 17.13 26.68 0.69
N PRO A 586 18.24 26.09 1.15
CA PRO A 586 18.17 25.26 2.33
C PRO A 586 18.14 26.04 3.65
N SER A 587 17.26 25.59 4.54
CA SER A 587 17.20 25.90 5.97
C SER A 587 18.06 24.96 6.82
N GLY A 588 18.35 23.75 6.34
CA GLY A 588 18.99 22.69 7.12
C GLY A 588 18.06 22.00 8.11
N GLU A 589 16.75 22.10 7.89
CA GLU A 589 15.68 21.42 8.63
C GLU A 589 15.69 19.92 8.37
N SER A 590 15.61 19.52 7.10
CA SER A 590 15.77 18.14 6.64
C SER A 590 17.05 17.50 7.20
N PHE A 591 18.16 18.26 7.21
CA PHE A 591 19.42 17.83 7.82
C PHE A 591 19.32 17.60 9.34
N LEU A 592 18.64 18.47 10.09
CA LEU A 592 18.53 18.33 11.55
C LEU A 592 17.49 17.28 11.97
N ILE A 593 16.39 17.13 11.23
CA ILE A 593 15.40 16.05 11.40
C ILE A 593 16.10 14.70 11.18
N ASN A 594 16.89 14.57 10.10
CA ASN A 594 17.70 13.38 9.85
C ASN A 594 18.64 13.07 11.02
N LEU A 595 19.42 14.07 11.50
CA LEU A 595 20.31 13.86 12.64
C LEU A 595 19.59 13.53 13.96
N ARG A 596 18.32 13.94 14.11
CA ARG A 596 17.46 13.63 15.26
C ARG A 596 17.07 12.15 15.21
N LEU A 597 16.34 11.76 14.17
CA LEU A 597 15.92 10.37 13.92
C LEU A 597 17.09 9.38 13.97
N CYS A 598 18.26 9.73 13.41
CA CYS A 598 19.47 8.90 13.56
C CYS A 598 19.85 8.69 15.02
N ASN A 599 19.89 9.76 15.82
CA ASN A 599 20.24 9.67 17.24
C ASN A 599 19.20 8.87 18.04
N ASP A 600 17.93 8.93 17.67
CA ASP A 600 16.85 8.25 18.39
C ASP A 600 16.80 6.76 18.07
N LEU A 601 17.09 6.37 16.82
CA LEU A 601 17.37 4.99 16.41
C LEU A 601 18.68 4.45 17.03
N GLU A 602 19.77 5.23 17.02
CA GLU A 602 21.07 4.86 17.64
C GLU A 602 20.95 4.64 19.16
N ARG A 603 20.08 5.38 19.86
CA ARG A 603 19.77 5.16 21.29
C ARG A 603 19.05 3.86 21.54
N ASN A 604 18.25 3.41 20.58
CA ASN A 604 17.50 2.16 20.58
C ASN A 604 18.25 1.03 19.83
N TRP A 605 19.58 1.08 19.86
CA TRP A 605 20.52 0.02 19.43
C TRP A 605 20.65 -0.25 17.92
N TYR A 606 20.00 0.54 17.06
CA TYR A 606 20.17 0.41 15.61
C TYR A 606 21.54 0.91 15.12
N THR A 607 22.09 0.22 14.13
CA THR A 607 23.18 0.71 13.28
C THR A 607 22.59 1.56 12.15
N VAL A 608 22.69 2.88 12.29
CA VAL A 608 22.00 3.80 11.35
C VAL A 608 22.87 4.17 10.14
N LYS A 609 22.36 3.84 8.95
CA LYS A 609 22.91 4.20 7.64
C LYS A 609 22.30 5.54 7.18
N ARG A 610 23.09 6.62 7.23
CA ARG A 610 22.63 7.99 6.94
C ARG A 610 23.10 8.50 5.57
N THR A 611 22.18 9.07 4.79
CA THR A 611 22.48 9.82 3.54
C THR A 611 21.74 11.16 3.50
N HIS A 612 22.25 12.08 2.67
CA HIS A 612 21.57 13.35 2.37
C HIS A 612 21.74 13.73 0.89
N LEU A 613 20.74 14.43 0.35
CA LEU A 613 20.74 15.00 -1.01
C LEU A 613 20.93 13.89 -2.05
N VAL A 614 21.65 14.15 -3.14
CA VAL A 614 21.98 13.16 -4.19
C VAL A 614 22.54 11.84 -3.65
N ALA A 615 23.22 11.82 -2.49
CA ALA A 615 23.73 10.56 -1.92
C ALA A 615 22.60 9.60 -1.46
N SER A 616 21.40 10.13 -1.23
CA SER A 616 20.16 9.41 -0.93
C SER A 616 19.41 8.90 -2.16
N GLN A 617 19.84 9.20 -3.40
CA GLN A 617 19.29 8.52 -4.58
C GLN A 617 19.55 7.00 -4.53
N ARG A 618 18.72 6.23 -5.25
CA ARG A 618 18.81 4.77 -5.32
C ARG A 618 20.19 4.31 -5.80
N GLU A 619 20.64 4.90 -6.91
CA GLU A 619 21.96 4.70 -7.53
C GLU A 619 22.44 6.02 -8.16
N GLY A 620 23.69 6.12 -8.59
CA GLY A 620 24.14 7.33 -9.28
C GLY A 620 25.66 7.51 -9.36
N PHE A 621 26.09 8.76 -9.30
CA PHE A 621 27.47 9.15 -9.59
C PHE A 621 28.46 8.86 -8.45
N GLU A 622 29.69 8.47 -8.81
CA GLU A 622 30.83 8.31 -7.89
C GLU A 622 31.60 9.63 -7.67
N ASP A 623 32.28 9.74 -6.53
CA ASP A 623 33.01 10.95 -6.08
C ASP A 623 32.16 12.23 -6.23
N LEU A 624 31.03 12.26 -5.52
CA LEU A 624 30.10 13.39 -5.46
C LEU A 624 30.79 14.71 -5.03
N ARG A 625 31.92 14.61 -4.33
CA ARG A 625 32.75 15.77 -3.96
C ARG A 625 33.37 16.46 -5.17
N GLN A 626 33.76 15.73 -6.22
CA GLN A 626 34.34 16.33 -7.43
C GLN A 626 33.36 17.28 -8.15
N TYR A 627 32.06 17.03 -8.00
CA TYR A 627 31.00 17.83 -8.62
C TYR A 627 30.52 19.00 -7.74
N GLY A 628 30.79 18.95 -6.42
CA GLY A 628 30.47 20.02 -5.47
C GLY A 628 31.08 21.38 -5.84
N ARG A 629 30.31 22.47 -5.72
CA ARG A 629 30.79 23.84 -5.96
C ARG A 629 30.48 24.79 -4.82
N ARG A 630 31.45 25.70 -4.57
CA ARG A 630 31.41 26.72 -3.52
C ARG A 630 30.16 27.59 -3.62
N TYR A 631 29.24 27.43 -2.67
CA TYR A 631 28.20 28.42 -2.38
C TYR A 631 28.81 29.73 -1.88
N LEU A 632 28.21 30.86 -2.23
CA LEU A 632 28.72 32.17 -1.81
C LEU A 632 28.50 32.47 -0.31
N PRO A 633 27.34 32.12 0.31
CA PRO A 633 27.14 32.29 1.76
C PRO A 633 27.47 31.03 2.60
N PHE A 634 27.38 29.83 2.05
CA PHE A 634 27.67 28.55 2.75
C PHE A 634 28.74 27.68 2.05
N PRO A 635 29.93 28.23 1.72
CA PRO A 635 30.95 27.47 1.01
C PRO A 635 31.37 26.23 1.82
N ARG A 636 31.22 25.04 1.20
CA ARG A 636 31.59 23.71 1.70
C ARG A 636 30.66 23.01 2.70
N PHE A 637 29.49 23.54 3.04
CA PHE A 637 28.55 22.78 3.90
C PHE A 637 27.97 21.59 3.14
N TYR A 638 27.28 21.84 2.02
CA TYR A 638 26.73 20.80 1.14
C TYR A 638 27.80 19.88 0.56
N GLU A 639 28.97 20.40 0.14
CA GLU A 639 30.11 19.59 -0.31
C GLU A 639 30.63 18.57 0.74
N ARG A 640 30.31 18.77 2.03
CA ARG A 640 30.61 17.82 3.11
C ARG A 640 29.45 16.84 3.38
N LEU A 641 28.22 17.22 3.08
CA LEU A 641 27.02 16.38 3.28
C LEU A 641 26.77 15.40 2.13
N SER A 642 27.10 15.77 0.89
CA SER A 642 26.87 14.94 -0.31
C SER A 642 27.69 13.64 -0.38
N GLY A 643 28.31 13.18 0.71
CA GLY A 643 29.04 11.91 0.76
C GLY A 643 30.28 11.85 -0.13
N ASP A 644 30.71 10.62 -0.41
CA ASP A 644 31.65 10.30 -1.50
C ASP A 644 30.90 9.67 -2.69
N ASN A 645 29.96 8.74 -2.47
CA ASN A 645 29.18 8.08 -3.52
C ASN A 645 27.68 8.07 -3.19
N VAL A 646 26.84 7.84 -4.21
CA VAL A 646 25.42 7.50 -4.01
C VAL A 646 25.28 6.12 -3.38
N LYS A 647 24.42 5.99 -2.36
CA LYS A 647 24.26 4.78 -1.54
C LYS A 647 22.82 4.53 -1.06
N GLY A 648 21.84 5.32 -1.49
CA GLY A 648 20.48 5.25 -0.97
C GLY A 648 19.85 3.86 -1.12
N GLY A 649 19.90 3.26 -2.32
CA GLY A 649 19.25 1.98 -2.61
C GLY A 649 19.83 0.83 -1.79
N GLU A 650 21.16 0.69 -1.81
CA GLU A 650 21.92 -0.25 -0.98
C GLU A 650 21.52 -0.14 0.51
N TYR A 651 21.46 1.09 1.04
CA TYR A 651 21.13 1.30 2.45
C TYR A 651 19.68 0.98 2.80
N GLN A 652 18.74 1.09 1.88
CA GLN A 652 17.36 0.67 2.14
C GLN A 652 17.24 -0.86 2.13
N GLN A 653 17.80 -1.55 1.12
CA GLN A 653 17.79 -3.02 1.06
C GLN A 653 18.46 -3.66 2.29
N GLU A 654 19.54 -3.03 2.79
CA GLU A 654 20.29 -3.49 3.97
C GLU A 654 19.63 -3.15 5.34
N SER A 655 18.43 -2.55 5.38
CA SER A 655 17.79 -2.04 6.62
C SER A 655 16.40 -2.63 6.90
N SER A 656 16.07 -2.81 8.17
CA SER A 656 14.72 -3.23 8.62
C SER A 656 13.78 -2.06 8.88
N ILE A 657 14.31 -0.89 9.27
CA ILE A 657 13.56 0.38 9.38
C ILE A 657 14.10 1.39 8.37
N ILE A 658 13.24 1.93 7.53
CA ILE A 658 13.58 2.87 6.46
C ILE A 658 12.75 4.15 6.64
N PHE A 659 13.43 5.27 6.93
CA PHE A 659 12.82 6.61 6.86
C PHE A 659 13.41 7.39 5.68
N THR A 660 12.53 7.96 4.87
CA THR A 660 12.90 8.78 3.71
C THR A 660 12.06 10.06 3.66
N PHE A 661 12.72 11.22 3.47
CA PHE A 661 12.07 12.52 3.27
C PHE A 661 12.51 13.12 1.93
N ASN A 662 11.62 13.17 0.93
CA ASN A 662 11.95 13.44 -0.47
C ASN A 662 10.84 14.15 -1.26
N HIS A 663 11.16 14.59 -2.48
CA HIS A 663 10.15 15.02 -3.46
C HIS A 663 9.59 13.81 -4.17
N GLY A 664 8.28 13.77 -4.43
CA GLY A 664 7.68 12.63 -5.10
C GLY A 664 6.30 12.86 -5.69
N PHE A 665 5.78 11.76 -6.22
CA PHE A 665 4.54 11.62 -6.95
C PHE A 665 4.10 10.14 -6.86
N TYR A 666 2.90 9.75 -7.32
CA TYR A 666 2.37 8.39 -7.06
C TYR A 666 3.26 7.23 -7.51
N TYR A 667 4.08 7.44 -8.54
CA TYR A 667 4.98 6.42 -9.11
C TYR A 667 6.47 6.65 -8.85
N LEU A 668 6.88 7.79 -8.28
CA LEU A 668 8.30 8.08 -8.02
C LEU A 668 8.54 8.92 -6.77
N TYR A 669 9.73 8.79 -6.18
CA TYR A 669 10.35 9.89 -5.44
C TYR A 669 11.84 10.05 -5.78
N GLU A 670 12.38 11.24 -5.53
CA GLU A 670 13.79 11.55 -5.73
C GLU A 670 14.39 12.45 -4.63
N SER A 671 15.66 12.18 -4.35
CA SER A 671 16.58 13.03 -3.59
C SER A 671 17.39 13.98 -4.47
N GLY A 672 16.92 14.23 -5.70
CA GLY A 672 17.55 15.05 -6.71
C GLY A 672 17.89 16.46 -6.21
N ASP A 673 19.05 16.99 -6.62
CA ASP A 673 19.52 18.33 -6.24
C ASP A 673 19.61 19.24 -7.47
N ILE A 674 18.99 20.41 -7.38
CA ILE A 674 19.10 21.51 -8.35
C ILE A 674 20.56 21.92 -8.64
N LEU A 675 21.52 21.59 -7.75
CA LEU A 675 22.95 21.70 -8.04
C LEU A 675 23.48 20.71 -9.06
N LEU A 676 23.02 19.46 -9.02
CA LEU A 676 23.37 18.46 -10.02
C LEU A 676 22.74 18.88 -11.34
N ASP A 677 21.49 19.27 -11.28
CA ASP A 677 20.71 19.68 -12.44
C ASP A 677 21.14 21.01 -13.08
N ALA A 678 21.73 21.92 -12.30
CA ALA A 678 22.39 23.10 -12.86
C ALA A 678 23.59 22.77 -13.79
N ARG A 679 24.16 21.56 -13.70
CA ARG A 679 25.43 21.21 -14.38
C ARG A 679 25.17 20.73 -15.81
N GLY A 680 25.44 21.62 -16.76
CA GLY A 680 25.48 21.28 -18.18
C GLY A 680 25.90 22.44 -19.07
N PHE A 681 25.53 23.68 -18.70
CA PHE A 681 25.68 24.81 -19.61
C PHE A 681 25.92 26.16 -18.90
N PRO A 682 27.16 26.67 -18.81
CA PRO A 682 27.41 28.05 -18.39
C PRO A 682 26.98 29.05 -19.49
N PRO A 683 26.25 30.15 -19.20
CA PRO A 683 25.98 30.73 -17.88
C PRO A 683 24.74 30.19 -17.14
N PHE A 684 23.93 29.35 -17.78
CA PHE A 684 22.68 28.80 -17.24
C PHE A 684 22.90 28.01 -15.95
N THR A 685 24.06 27.39 -15.74
CA THR A 685 24.51 26.80 -14.44
C THR A 685 24.47 27.76 -13.23
N THR A 686 24.48 29.07 -13.47
CA THR A 686 24.37 30.09 -12.42
C THR A 686 22.95 30.67 -12.35
N ILE A 687 22.23 30.67 -13.47
CA ILE A 687 20.85 31.19 -13.59
C ILE A 687 19.83 30.14 -13.10
N SER A 688 20.14 28.85 -13.24
CA SER A 688 19.36 27.68 -12.76
C SER A 688 19.02 27.71 -11.26
N ARG A 689 19.74 28.52 -10.47
CA ARG A 689 19.46 28.78 -9.05
C ARG A 689 18.41 29.87 -8.79
N PHE A 690 18.05 30.61 -9.84
CA PHE A 690 17.09 31.74 -9.82
C PHE A 690 15.93 31.51 -10.79
N TYR A 691 16.05 30.52 -11.68
CA TYR A 691 15.12 30.12 -12.72
C TYR A 691 15.17 28.59 -12.80
N PRO A 692 14.09 27.83 -12.66
CA PRO A 692 14.14 26.37 -12.69
C PRO A 692 14.42 25.86 -14.12
N MET A 693 15.71 25.84 -14.48
CA MET A 693 16.26 25.16 -15.65
C MET A 693 17.26 24.13 -15.15
N GLY A 694 16.75 22.95 -14.84
CA GLY A 694 17.54 21.76 -14.50
C GLY A 694 17.77 20.89 -15.73
N SER A 695 18.96 20.29 -15.84
CA SER A 695 19.32 19.42 -16.95
C SER A 695 18.48 18.14 -17.05
N GLY A 696 17.77 17.77 -15.98
CA GLY A 696 17.09 16.49 -15.78
C GLY A 696 18.02 15.35 -15.30
N LEU A 697 19.34 15.54 -15.26
CA LEU A 697 20.30 14.52 -14.82
C LEU A 697 20.14 14.09 -13.35
N SER A 698 19.40 14.85 -12.52
CA SER A 698 19.03 14.37 -11.18
C SER A 698 18.02 13.22 -11.19
N SER A 699 17.29 12.98 -12.28
CA SER A 699 16.39 11.82 -12.39
C SER A 699 17.14 10.50 -12.49
N LYS A 700 18.48 10.50 -12.66
CA LYS A 700 19.26 9.28 -12.49
C LYS A 700 19.21 8.86 -11.01
N GLY A 701 18.73 7.64 -10.78
CA GLY A 701 18.60 7.09 -9.43
C GLY A 701 17.32 7.49 -8.69
N THR A 702 16.28 7.92 -9.42
CA THR A 702 14.91 7.92 -8.92
C THR A 702 14.53 6.58 -8.31
N TYR A 703 13.70 6.64 -7.27
CA TYR A 703 12.92 5.49 -6.79
C TYR A 703 11.59 5.55 -7.50
N ASP A 704 11.56 5.09 -8.74
CA ASP A 704 10.36 4.92 -9.54
C ASP A 704 9.96 3.45 -9.62
N VAL A 705 8.69 3.17 -9.95
CA VAL A 705 8.13 1.80 -10.07
C VAL A 705 9.02 0.88 -10.90
N ARG A 706 9.41 1.32 -12.10
CA ARG A 706 10.25 0.52 -13.03
C ARG A 706 11.62 0.16 -12.48
N ASN A 707 12.11 0.83 -11.44
CA ASN A 707 13.33 0.45 -10.74
C ASN A 707 13.08 -0.28 -9.42
N VAL A 708 12.06 0.13 -8.65
CA VAL A 708 11.78 -0.42 -7.31
C VAL A 708 11.26 -1.86 -7.37
N HIS A 709 10.44 -2.23 -8.36
CA HIS A 709 9.93 -3.61 -8.45
C HIS A 709 11.05 -4.67 -8.56
N ASN A 710 12.18 -4.32 -9.19
CA ASN A 710 13.37 -5.18 -9.32
C ASN A 710 14.33 -5.09 -8.12
N MET A 711 14.02 -4.31 -7.09
CA MET A 711 14.83 -4.30 -5.87
C MET A 711 14.49 -5.51 -4.98
N GLU A 712 15.46 -5.90 -4.17
CA GLU A 712 15.33 -7.01 -3.21
C GLU A 712 15.37 -6.41 -1.81
N PHE A 713 14.21 -6.12 -1.23
CA PHE A 713 14.09 -5.72 0.17
C PHE A 713 13.92 -6.95 1.05
N GLY A 714 14.47 -6.89 2.27
CA GLY A 714 13.97 -7.72 3.36
C GLY A 714 12.57 -7.26 3.81
N PRO A 715 11.93 -7.98 4.74
CA PRO A 715 10.59 -7.65 5.27
C PRO A 715 10.59 -6.39 6.19
N SER A 716 11.00 -5.25 5.65
CA SER A 716 11.19 -3.99 6.37
C SER A 716 9.89 -3.24 6.65
N VAL A 717 9.97 -2.25 7.53
CA VAL A 717 8.99 -1.15 7.65
C VAL A 717 9.56 0.10 7.01
N VAL A 718 8.77 0.72 6.13
CA VAL A 718 9.12 1.93 5.37
C VAL A 718 8.17 3.06 5.76
N TYR A 719 8.72 4.22 6.10
CA TYR A 719 7.97 5.48 6.20
C TYR A 719 8.56 6.47 5.19
N ILE A 720 7.73 6.96 4.27
CA ILE A 720 8.13 7.96 3.27
C ILE A 720 7.33 9.25 3.47
N GLU A 721 8.04 10.26 3.99
CA GLU A 721 7.63 11.65 3.98
C GLU A 721 7.85 12.19 2.55
N SER A 722 6.83 12.13 1.70
CA SER A 722 6.90 12.60 0.31
C SER A 722 5.50 12.67 -0.29
N CYS A 723 5.23 13.76 -1.02
CA CYS A 723 3.98 13.99 -1.73
C CYS A 723 3.53 12.77 -2.56
N ILE A 724 2.28 12.35 -2.39
CA ILE A 724 1.49 11.48 -3.26
C ILE A 724 2.05 10.03 -3.38
N VAL A 725 3.19 9.70 -2.77
CA VAL A 725 3.82 8.36 -2.84
C VAL A 725 2.94 7.24 -2.29
N GLY A 726 2.02 7.55 -1.37
CA GLY A 726 1.01 6.67 -0.83
C GLY A 726 -0.32 6.67 -1.59
N ARG A 727 -0.39 7.18 -2.83
CA ARG A 727 -1.61 7.21 -3.65
C ARG A 727 -1.91 5.83 -4.26
N THR A 728 -3.15 5.35 -4.13
CA THR A 728 -3.68 4.14 -4.77
C THR A 728 -5.12 4.29 -5.27
N ASP A 729 -5.78 5.43 -5.00
CA ASP A 729 -7.16 5.69 -5.39
C ASP A 729 -7.28 5.94 -6.89
N GLY A 730 -7.95 5.01 -7.58
CA GLY A 730 -8.18 5.02 -9.02
C GLY A 730 -7.00 4.63 -9.90
N LEU A 731 -5.92 4.10 -9.32
CA LEU A 731 -4.68 3.75 -10.03
C LEU A 731 -4.46 2.24 -10.05
N GLN A 732 -4.04 1.69 -11.19
CA GLN A 732 -3.62 0.28 -11.25
C GLN A 732 -2.46 0.04 -10.28
N PRO A 733 -2.43 -1.10 -9.56
CA PRO A 733 -1.49 -1.30 -8.47
C PRO A 733 -0.05 -1.40 -8.99
N GLU A 734 0.17 -1.91 -10.20
CA GLU A 734 1.47 -1.90 -10.88
C GLU A 734 1.98 -0.49 -11.18
N ASN A 735 1.13 0.54 -11.22
CA ASN A 735 1.54 1.94 -11.39
C ASN A 735 1.86 2.64 -10.07
N CYS A 736 1.58 2.01 -8.93
CA CYS A 736 1.68 2.63 -7.60
C CYS A 736 3.02 2.29 -6.95
N LEU A 737 3.79 3.32 -6.55
CA LEU A 737 5.10 3.11 -5.94
C LEU A 737 4.99 2.35 -4.61
N SER A 738 3.96 2.65 -3.80
CA SER A 738 3.66 1.94 -2.55
C SER A 738 3.54 0.42 -2.74
N GLN A 739 2.84 -0.02 -3.80
CA GLN A 739 2.66 -1.44 -4.11
C GLN A 739 3.95 -2.05 -4.67
N ALA A 740 4.73 -1.30 -5.47
CA ALA A 740 6.04 -1.75 -5.92
C ALA A 740 7.03 -2.02 -4.75
N TYR A 741 6.94 -1.30 -3.63
CA TYR A 741 7.71 -1.64 -2.41
C TYR A 741 7.23 -2.95 -1.76
N LEU A 742 5.92 -3.18 -1.70
CA LEU A 742 5.36 -4.44 -1.17
C LEU A 742 5.76 -5.63 -2.07
N HIS A 743 5.67 -5.49 -3.38
CA HIS A 743 6.21 -6.46 -4.36
C HIS A 743 7.71 -6.75 -4.13
N ALA A 744 8.50 -5.69 -3.92
CA ALA A 744 9.94 -5.78 -3.73
C ALA A 744 10.37 -6.37 -2.37
N GLY A 745 9.44 -6.59 -1.43
CA GLY A 745 9.65 -7.38 -0.20
C GLY A 745 9.21 -6.73 1.11
N VAL A 746 8.80 -5.45 1.10
CA VAL A 746 8.42 -4.69 2.31
C VAL A 746 7.18 -5.27 3.01
N ASN A 747 7.14 -5.24 4.35
CA ASN A 747 5.98 -5.73 5.13
C ASN A 747 4.98 -4.64 5.51
N ALA A 748 5.46 -3.41 5.72
CA ALA A 748 4.60 -2.26 5.99
C ALA A 748 5.18 -0.99 5.35
N PHE A 749 4.31 -0.25 4.67
CA PHE A 749 4.65 0.97 3.95
C PHE A 749 3.70 2.09 4.36
N VAL A 750 4.23 3.17 4.93
CA VAL A 750 3.49 4.37 5.31
C VAL A 750 3.93 5.54 4.45
N ALA A 751 2.98 6.19 3.77
CA ALA A 751 3.25 7.36 2.93
C ALA A 751 2.00 8.22 2.72
N ALA A 752 2.20 9.47 2.31
CA ALA A 752 1.13 10.43 2.04
C ALA A 752 0.38 10.11 0.73
N SER A 753 -0.95 10.06 0.78
CA SER A 753 -1.81 9.88 -0.40
C SER A 753 -1.93 11.13 -1.29
N ARG A 754 -1.47 12.29 -0.77
CA ARG A 754 -1.54 13.62 -1.42
C ARG A 754 -0.29 14.46 -1.15
N VAL A 755 -0.32 15.73 -1.52
CA VAL A 755 0.77 16.69 -1.37
C VAL A 755 1.06 16.92 0.12
N THR A 756 2.25 16.52 0.57
CA THR A 756 2.68 16.69 1.95
C THR A 756 3.01 18.15 2.26
N ALA A 757 2.63 18.59 3.45
CA ALA A 757 2.84 19.95 3.91
C ALA A 757 4.24 20.12 4.55
N ASP A 758 5.21 20.63 3.78
CA ASP A 758 6.59 20.78 4.27
C ASP A 758 6.85 22.09 5.04
N PRO A 759 7.48 22.03 6.23
CA PRO A 759 8.05 23.21 6.88
C PRO A 759 9.38 23.58 6.19
N GLY A 760 9.47 24.80 5.67
CA GLY A 760 10.70 25.32 5.06
C GLY A 760 11.70 25.99 6.04
N TYR A 761 11.41 26.02 7.35
CA TYR A 761 12.08 26.89 8.32
C TYR A 761 12.17 26.35 9.76
N LEU A 762 13.40 26.08 10.22
CA LEU A 762 13.73 25.79 11.63
C LEU A 762 13.28 26.86 12.66
N GLU A 763 13.42 28.15 12.34
CA GLU A 763 12.91 29.28 13.12
C GLU A 763 12.67 30.48 12.18
N PRO A 764 11.65 31.34 12.42
CA PRO A 764 11.42 32.53 11.63
C PRO A 764 12.62 33.50 11.68
N GLY A 765 12.95 34.08 10.53
CA GLY A 765 14.17 34.88 10.35
C GLY A 765 14.17 36.20 11.14
N LEU A 766 14.76 36.22 12.34
CA LEU A 766 14.89 37.39 13.22
C LEU A 766 15.57 38.65 12.62
N ILE A 767 16.08 38.56 11.39
CA ILE A 767 16.82 39.64 10.70
C ILE A 767 16.13 40.05 9.38
N PHE A 768 15.54 39.06 8.68
CA PHE A 768 14.73 39.26 7.48
C PHE A 768 13.64 38.19 7.47
N ASP A 769 12.39 38.61 7.29
CA ASP A 769 11.25 37.70 7.17
C ASP A 769 11.51 36.70 6.04
N GLY A 770 11.27 35.41 6.32
CA GLY A 770 11.52 34.31 5.38
C GLY A 770 12.98 33.97 5.06
N PHE A 771 13.97 34.42 5.84
CA PHE A 771 15.36 33.95 5.69
C PHE A 771 15.85 33.15 6.93
N GLY A 772 15.79 31.82 6.82
CA GLY A 772 16.01 30.87 7.94
C GLY A 772 17.46 30.68 8.42
N ALA A 773 18.44 31.38 7.83
CA ALA A 773 19.86 31.19 8.15
C ALA A 773 20.23 31.42 9.63
N TRP A 774 19.45 32.25 10.36
CA TRP A 774 19.64 32.42 11.81
C TRP A 774 19.18 31.19 12.60
N GLY A 775 18.01 30.63 12.27
CA GLY A 775 17.45 29.44 12.93
C GLY A 775 18.39 28.24 12.82
N PHE A 776 18.96 28.01 11.63
CA PHE A 776 20.00 27.00 11.43
C PHE A 776 21.21 27.16 12.37
N ILE A 777 21.71 28.39 12.53
CA ILE A 777 22.85 28.71 13.40
C ILE A 777 22.48 28.51 14.88
N ASN A 778 21.25 28.87 15.28
CA ASN A 778 20.76 28.73 16.64
C ASN A 778 20.55 27.25 17.01
N ALA A 779 19.81 26.50 16.20
CA ALA A 779 19.61 25.05 16.37
C ALA A 779 20.95 24.28 16.39
N THR A 780 21.84 24.53 15.43
CA THR A 780 23.20 23.94 15.42
C THR A 780 24.01 24.28 16.67
N ARG A 781 23.83 25.48 17.24
CA ARG A 781 24.51 25.91 18.47
C ARG A 781 23.92 25.22 19.70
N ASN A 782 22.61 25.04 19.78
CA ASN A 782 21.94 24.38 20.90
C ASN A 782 22.29 22.88 20.91
N LEU A 783 22.20 22.21 19.75
CA LEU A 783 22.65 20.82 19.59
C LEU A 783 24.10 20.63 20.06
N ARG A 784 25.03 21.50 19.65
CA ARG A 784 26.46 21.41 20.04
C ARG A 784 26.77 21.77 21.49
N ARG A 785 25.87 22.44 22.22
CA ARG A 785 26.13 22.92 23.59
C ARG A 785 25.33 22.15 24.65
N ASN A 786 24.11 21.77 24.30
CA ASN A 786 23.11 21.23 25.20
C ASN A 786 22.70 19.80 24.81
N GLY A 787 22.96 19.36 23.57
CA GLY A 787 22.44 18.09 23.02
C GLY A 787 20.98 18.17 22.55
N GLU A 788 20.45 19.39 22.40
CA GLU A 788 19.05 19.66 22.06
C GLU A 788 18.87 19.78 20.55
N TYR A 789 18.02 18.93 19.98
CA TYR A 789 17.56 19.00 18.58
C TYR A 789 16.38 19.99 18.44
N PRO A 790 16.12 20.55 17.24
CA PRO A 790 14.86 21.23 16.97
C PRO A 790 13.69 20.25 17.05
N ASN A 791 12.48 20.78 17.28
CA ASN A 791 11.25 20.00 17.14
C ASN A 791 10.93 19.81 15.65
N PRO A 792 10.47 18.62 15.22
CA PRO A 792 9.83 18.47 13.92
C PRO A 792 8.47 19.17 13.89
N HIS A 793 7.96 19.35 12.68
CA HIS A 793 6.62 19.85 12.36
C HIS A 793 6.04 18.95 11.25
N PHE A 794 4.72 18.94 11.07
CA PHE A 794 4.04 18.11 10.05
C PHE A 794 4.37 16.61 10.14
N GLY A 795 4.44 15.89 9.02
CA GLY A 795 4.53 14.43 8.98
C GLY A 795 5.81 13.89 9.62
N ALA A 796 6.89 14.68 9.65
CA ALA A 796 8.08 14.38 10.44
C ALA A 796 7.83 14.22 11.96
N VAL A 797 6.73 14.77 12.51
CA VAL A 797 6.28 14.49 13.90
C VAL A 797 5.66 13.10 13.98
N ILE A 798 4.76 12.79 13.04
CA ILE A 798 4.06 11.50 12.96
C ILE A 798 5.09 10.37 12.73
N ALA A 799 6.06 10.59 11.84
CA ALA A 799 7.14 9.65 11.54
C ALA A 799 8.06 9.38 12.74
N GLU A 800 8.43 10.42 13.49
CA GLU A 800 9.23 10.26 14.72
C GLU A 800 8.45 9.43 15.75
N ASP A 801 7.21 9.83 16.03
CA ASP A 801 6.37 9.14 17.02
C ASP A 801 6.07 7.69 16.63
N PHE A 802 5.81 7.42 15.34
CA PHE A 802 5.59 6.09 14.78
C PHE A 802 6.83 5.19 14.97
N ILE A 803 8.01 5.68 14.59
CA ILE A 803 9.27 4.92 14.72
C ILE A 803 9.58 4.66 16.20
N LEU A 804 9.39 5.67 17.07
CA LEU A 804 9.64 5.54 18.50
C LEU A 804 8.65 4.59 19.20
N ASP A 805 7.36 4.61 18.85
CA ASP A 805 6.37 3.74 19.50
C ASP A 805 6.67 2.25 19.22
N ILE A 806 7.03 1.91 17.98
CA ILE A 806 7.45 0.55 17.60
C ILE A 806 8.62 0.06 18.47
N ILE A 807 9.68 0.86 18.58
CA ILE A 807 10.96 0.41 19.17
C ILE A 807 11.04 0.60 20.69
N GLU A 808 10.35 1.59 21.27
CA GLU A 808 10.35 1.87 22.71
C GLU A 808 9.20 1.17 23.44
N ASN A 809 8.05 0.96 22.78
CA ASN A 809 6.84 0.38 23.39
C ASN A 809 6.45 -1.02 22.86
N ASP A 810 7.21 -1.59 21.92
CA ASP A 810 6.94 -2.94 21.35
C ASP A 810 5.54 -3.03 20.70
N THR A 811 5.20 -2.01 19.90
CA THR A 811 3.87 -1.88 19.27
C THR A 811 3.87 -2.32 17.80
N THR A 812 2.69 -2.72 17.34
CA THR A 812 2.47 -3.04 15.93
C THR A 812 2.46 -1.76 15.08
N THR A 813 2.69 -1.89 13.77
CA THR A 813 2.66 -0.76 12.83
C THR A 813 1.35 0.02 12.86
N GLY A 814 0.20 -0.67 12.95
CA GLY A 814 -1.11 -0.03 13.06
C GLY A 814 -1.29 0.75 14.37
N MET A 815 -0.88 0.16 15.51
CA MET A 815 -0.94 0.86 16.80
C MET A 815 0.00 2.05 16.86
N ALA A 816 1.21 1.92 16.31
CA ALA A 816 2.19 3.01 16.25
C ALA A 816 1.69 4.19 15.44
N LEU A 817 1.08 3.95 14.27
CA LEU A 817 0.58 5.03 13.41
C LEU A 817 -0.62 5.74 14.06
N ARG A 818 -1.55 4.96 14.63
CA ARG A 818 -2.67 5.44 15.45
C ARG A 818 -2.19 6.33 16.59
N ASN A 819 -1.24 5.83 17.39
CA ASN A 819 -0.72 6.54 18.55
C ASN A 819 -0.01 7.85 18.13
N ALA A 820 0.75 7.84 17.04
CA ALA A 820 1.41 9.02 16.47
C ALA A 820 0.40 10.07 15.98
N LYS A 821 -0.61 9.67 15.21
CA LYS A 821 -1.71 10.53 14.75
C LYS A 821 -2.46 11.18 15.92
N ASN A 822 -2.87 10.40 16.91
CA ASN A 822 -3.67 10.87 18.06
C ASN A 822 -2.95 11.94 18.93
N VAL A 823 -1.61 11.99 18.92
CA VAL A 823 -0.84 13.02 19.64
C VAL A 823 -0.33 14.16 18.76
N TYR A 824 -0.34 14.00 17.43
CA TYR A 824 0.25 14.95 16.49
C TYR A 824 -0.33 16.37 16.61
N LEU A 825 -1.65 16.53 16.52
CA LEU A 825 -2.28 17.85 16.64
C LEU A 825 -2.06 18.48 18.03
N GLN A 826 -1.95 17.68 19.09
CA GLN A 826 -1.63 18.18 20.43
C GLN A 826 -0.21 18.78 20.49
N LYS A 827 0.74 18.18 19.77
CA LYS A 827 2.13 18.65 19.65
C LYS A 827 2.26 19.86 18.73
N ASP A 828 1.64 19.81 17.55
CA ASP A 828 1.96 20.74 16.47
C ASP A 828 0.88 21.80 16.14
N ALA A 829 -0.40 21.63 16.51
CA ALA A 829 -1.46 22.59 16.13
C ALA A 829 -1.22 24.04 16.60
N ASN A 830 -0.39 24.22 17.65
CA ASN A 830 0.00 25.55 18.16
C ASN A 830 1.34 26.08 17.63
N SER A 831 2.11 25.29 16.86
CA SER A 831 3.31 25.78 16.19
C SER A 831 2.94 26.80 15.10
N THR A 832 3.89 27.67 14.77
CA THR A 832 3.74 28.69 13.73
C THR A 832 4.98 28.76 12.86
N PHE A 833 4.78 28.73 11.56
CA PHE A 833 5.83 28.81 10.54
C PHE A 833 5.43 29.83 9.47
N LEU A 834 6.38 30.12 8.56
CA LEU A 834 6.09 30.82 7.31
C LEU A 834 5.64 29.78 6.30
N TRP A 835 4.42 29.87 5.81
CA TRP A 835 4.00 28.98 4.72
C TRP A 835 4.66 29.41 3.41
N THR A 836 5.24 28.44 2.73
CA THR A 836 5.72 28.56 1.35
C THR A 836 4.89 27.62 0.51
N PRO A 837 4.00 28.15 -0.36
CA PRO A 837 3.26 27.32 -1.32
C PRO A 837 4.21 26.43 -2.13
N PRO A 838 3.78 25.21 -2.51
CA PRO A 838 4.64 24.28 -3.25
C PRO A 838 5.13 24.92 -4.55
N LEU A 839 6.43 24.79 -4.84
CA LEU A 839 6.94 25.10 -6.17
C LEU A 839 6.50 23.99 -7.12
N ILE A 840 5.65 24.31 -8.08
CA ILE A 840 5.20 23.36 -9.08
C ILE A 840 5.85 23.69 -10.42
N SER A 841 6.76 22.83 -10.86
CA SER A 841 7.32 22.89 -12.20
C SER A 841 7.55 21.49 -12.75
N THR A 842 6.74 21.13 -13.74
CA THR A 842 6.84 19.95 -14.60
C THR A 842 7.93 20.11 -15.67
N GLY A 843 8.57 21.29 -15.75
CA GLY A 843 9.48 21.66 -16.83
C GLY A 843 8.77 22.04 -18.14
N PHE A 844 7.44 21.95 -18.19
CA PHE A 844 6.62 22.33 -19.34
C PHE A 844 5.76 23.56 -19.00
N PRO A 845 6.15 24.78 -19.45
CA PRO A 845 5.53 26.03 -19.01
C PRO A 845 3.99 26.13 -19.12
N PRO A 846 3.31 25.51 -20.11
CA PRO A 846 1.85 25.49 -20.14
C PRO A 846 1.22 24.75 -18.94
N VAL A 847 1.71 23.56 -18.61
CA VAL A 847 1.21 22.77 -17.46
C VAL A 847 1.60 23.44 -16.15
N ASP A 848 2.83 23.94 -16.04
CA ASP A 848 3.25 24.74 -14.88
C ASP A 848 2.31 25.93 -14.64
N THR A 849 1.91 26.62 -15.71
CA THR A 849 1.00 27.77 -15.62
C THR A 849 -0.42 27.34 -15.27
N MET A 850 -0.94 26.25 -15.84
CA MET A 850 -2.26 25.71 -15.46
C MET A 850 -2.32 25.34 -13.97
N ILE A 851 -1.29 24.70 -13.43
CA ILE A 851 -1.26 24.35 -12.01
C ILE A 851 -1.02 25.60 -11.15
N TYR A 852 -0.16 26.53 -11.55
CA TYR A 852 0.00 27.80 -10.82
C TYR A 852 -1.26 28.67 -10.79
N GLU A 853 -2.09 28.62 -11.83
CA GLU A 853 -3.38 29.33 -11.85
C GLU A 853 -4.42 28.69 -10.91
N SER A 854 -4.31 27.39 -10.58
CA SER A 854 -5.15 26.75 -9.56
C SER A 854 -4.66 26.97 -8.12
N ILE A 855 -3.35 27.07 -7.88
CA ILE A 855 -2.77 27.28 -6.53
C ILE A 855 -2.38 28.75 -6.26
N SER A 856 -3.30 29.57 -5.74
CA SER A 856 -3.06 30.99 -5.41
C SER A 856 -2.00 31.19 -4.29
N PRO A 857 -0.75 31.58 -4.59
CA PRO A 857 0.35 31.49 -3.62
C PRO A 857 0.60 32.83 -2.91
N HIS A 858 0.55 32.85 -1.57
CA HIS A 858 0.92 34.00 -0.75
C HIS A 858 1.80 33.59 0.45
N PHE A 859 2.72 34.48 0.83
CA PHE A 859 3.45 34.36 2.10
C PHE A 859 2.59 34.83 3.25
N GLU A 860 2.33 33.94 4.18
CA GLU A 860 1.67 34.29 5.42
C GLU A 860 2.45 33.69 6.61
N TYR A 861 2.26 34.25 7.79
CA TYR A 861 2.67 33.63 9.05
C TYR A 861 1.41 33.19 9.78
N GLY A 862 1.36 31.92 10.16
CA GLY A 862 0.13 31.33 10.68
C GLY A 862 0.37 30.00 11.38
N LYS A 863 -0.72 29.40 11.87
CA LYS A 863 -0.73 28.04 12.44
C LYS A 863 -0.98 26.96 11.39
N TYR A 864 -1.60 27.33 10.26
CA TYR A 864 -2.00 26.43 9.15
C TYR A 864 -2.69 25.17 9.66
N LEU A 865 -3.72 25.37 10.46
CA LEU A 865 -4.42 24.27 11.12
C LEU A 865 -5.09 23.35 10.08
N ASP A 866 -5.59 23.92 8.99
CA ASP A 866 -6.07 23.20 7.80
C ASP A 866 -5.00 22.30 7.16
N LYS A 867 -3.75 22.76 7.05
CA LYS A 867 -2.62 21.93 6.58
C LYS A 867 -2.24 20.84 7.57
N LYS A 868 -2.52 21.04 8.86
CA LYS A 868 -2.25 20.04 9.90
C LYS A 868 -3.34 18.98 9.97
N TYR A 869 -4.61 19.33 9.76
CA TYR A 869 -5.66 18.33 9.55
C TYR A 869 -5.38 17.49 8.30
N HIS A 870 -5.05 18.11 7.16
CA HIS A 870 -4.56 17.41 5.96
C HIS A 870 -3.41 16.43 6.30
N CYS A 871 -2.39 16.89 7.02
CA CYS A 871 -1.22 16.10 7.40
C CYS A 871 -1.54 14.93 8.34
N LEU A 872 -2.60 15.02 9.14
CA LEU A 872 -3.07 13.90 9.97
C LEU A 872 -3.65 12.77 9.11
N HIS A 873 -4.43 13.15 8.08
CA HIS A 873 -5.21 12.22 7.27
C HIS A 873 -4.44 11.64 6.07
N GLU A 874 -3.37 12.29 5.60
CA GLU A 874 -2.68 11.85 4.37
C GLU A 874 -1.88 10.55 4.49
N PHE A 875 -1.38 10.20 5.69
CA PHE A 875 -0.57 9.00 5.89
C PHE A 875 -1.42 7.75 6.07
N ASN A 876 -1.43 6.89 5.05
CA ASN A 876 -2.05 5.58 5.06
C ASN A 876 -1.01 4.48 5.33
N LEU A 877 -1.42 3.42 6.05
CA LEU A 877 -0.63 2.21 6.26
C LEU A 877 -1.03 1.14 5.25
N TYR A 878 -0.11 0.78 4.37
CA TYR A 878 -0.22 -0.41 3.53
C TYR A 878 0.55 -1.57 4.19
N GLY A 879 -0.18 -2.62 4.57
CA GLY A 879 0.33 -3.75 5.37
C GLY A 879 -0.63 -4.13 6.50
N ASP A 880 -0.39 -5.28 7.15
CA ASP A 880 -1.22 -5.77 8.27
C ASP A 880 -1.02 -4.86 9.51
N PRO A 881 -2.07 -4.20 10.04
CA PRO A 881 -1.96 -3.31 11.20
C PRO A 881 -1.56 -4.03 12.50
N ALA A 882 -1.68 -5.37 12.56
CA ALA A 882 -1.20 -6.19 13.67
C ALA A 882 0.21 -6.78 13.43
N PHE A 883 0.94 -6.33 12.39
CA PHE A 883 2.35 -6.67 12.21
C PHE A 883 3.22 -5.94 13.24
N ASN A 884 3.99 -6.70 14.02
CA ASN A 884 5.04 -6.16 14.89
C ASN A 884 6.40 -6.46 14.24
N PRO A 885 7.17 -5.43 13.82
CA PRO A 885 8.50 -5.59 13.24
C PRO A 885 9.62 -5.65 14.30
N TRP A 886 9.32 -5.35 15.57
CA TRP A 886 10.33 -5.22 16.60
C TRP A 886 10.79 -6.59 17.09
N ASN A 887 12.05 -6.92 16.79
CA ASN A 887 12.69 -8.12 17.29
C ASN A 887 13.97 -7.72 18.08
N PRO A 888 13.92 -7.72 19.42
CA PRO A 888 15.03 -7.25 20.27
C PRO A 888 16.19 -8.26 20.46
N SER A 889 16.26 -9.34 19.66
CA SER A 889 17.17 -10.49 19.88
C SER A 889 18.43 -10.54 19.02
#